data_AF-A0A7Y5VC34-F1
#
_entry.id   AF-A0A7Y5VC34-F1
#
_cell.length_a   1.000
_cell.length_b   1.000
_cell.length_c   1.000
_cell.angle_alpha   90.00
_cell.angle_beta   90.00
_cell.angle_gamma   90.00
#
_symmetry.space_group_name_H-M   'P 1'
#
loop_
_entity.id
_entity.type
_entity.pdbx_description
1 polymer ?
#
loop_
_entity_poly.entity_id
_entity_poly.type
_entity_poly.pdbx_seq_one_letter_code
_entity_poly.pdbx_strand_id
1 'polypeptide(L)'
;DVDHFKLVNDTYGHLQGDDVLVGVAELIRKNLRASDVAARYAGDEFVALLPDTPADAAREVAERICAGIRGHTFFLRDRSGSVVVTSSMGVASFPEHAGDYDTLFAAADRALYQVKRQGRDGVAIASITDEAPTHLPLSIERFVGRVDELRAMVKLLEEAGEGHPKVVAVSGEAGVGKTTLIKQLEPEVRLRAGSLVTGRAHEADVQAPYAPWAEVIGAIRRLDIVPKHPWRELPRLVPALGADAPFEDSNVGSKYMLLEEIAEYVRLAARERTLVIVLDDMQWADSASWDTLEYLVPQLENERLLICLTIRAEETYGETLERRRRLSRNELFHEMTLSRLTRDELKQWVEAAFHRQDVGRELLSFLYRHTEGNPLFVVQVLRTLVDEGAVWYTGERWEWRPVSELRLPVGVSDLISRRLSRLSAEAQTILTTAAVIGREFDLDLAIEAGAGSEEELLDAVDEGIRASVLQATADRESDRYAFTHGKMAEVLRESVNPRRLRRMHERVAQALERRTPDAAAEIATHYDRGGNAEKAYHYAILAADQAKAVYAHTEGTEFLHVAERNAASPAHLADVRVRLAQIAEAVGQYVEAQELCDLAIDWFEGQGDLKRSLSLRVLRERLRGLLGQPARQTLDVADALDKEAQTLGADAERVSLLKMISLSQWRLGDTQASERAAWDAVRLAEKVADPALLGDSLMRLGMAIQPDQPTQALEIQKRALALWESLGDRRGQARCHNNLGTVYVALGQWEEAKRHLTTAIAIGRTAGTPDLWGLAALNLGVVYLKGGDFDRARELFGESLALFAAAKNSERQLYALYNLAHLDRDRAEYNSAAELYDVTTSLAQRIGQSEVEIGATAGLGLSLLAQGKTTPAREKFEAADERMRSRRDWFQGRELVETLGVHVMASDGRTEEALSRFERALAMAEAADLYIAAWLTAACAKALYDVAPDRVRQLAENYSERVKGMGYTEINRQLEELLART
;
A
#
# COMPACT_ATOMS: atom_id res chain seq x y z
N ASP A 1 19.20 -56.69 -10.48
CA ASP A 1 19.82 -55.71 -9.59
C ASP A 1 20.81 -56.41 -8.66
N VAL A 2 21.95 -55.78 -8.35
CA VAL A 2 22.93 -56.32 -7.38
C VAL A 2 22.55 -55.86 -5.99
N ASP A 3 22.19 -56.80 -5.12
CA ASP A 3 21.64 -56.47 -3.81
C ASP A 3 22.71 -55.82 -2.91
N HIS A 4 22.33 -54.72 -2.24
CA HIS A 4 23.16 -53.98 -1.30
C HIS A 4 24.47 -53.43 -1.90
N PHE A 5 24.53 -53.16 -3.20
CA PHE A 5 25.75 -52.69 -3.85
C PHE A 5 26.30 -51.36 -3.27
N LYS A 6 25.42 -50.45 -2.85
CA LYS A 6 25.85 -49.21 -2.15
C LYS A 6 26.72 -49.51 -0.92
N LEU A 7 26.40 -50.56 -0.15
CA LEU A 7 27.21 -50.96 1.00
C LEU A 7 28.59 -51.44 0.58
N VAL A 8 28.73 -52.07 -0.60
CA VAL A 8 30.03 -52.45 -1.16
C VAL A 8 30.87 -51.22 -1.47
N ASN A 9 30.28 -50.20 -2.12
CA ASN A 9 30.95 -48.94 -2.41
C ASN A 9 31.35 -48.19 -1.13
N ASP A 10 30.43 -48.09 -0.17
CA ASP A 10 30.66 -47.36 1.08
C ASP A 10 31.72 -48.05 1.95
N THR A 11 31.82 -49.39 1.89
CA THR A 11 32.75 -50.17 2.73
C THR A 11 34.13 -50.37 2.09
N TYR A 12 34.18 -50.57 0.77
CA TYR A 12 35.41 -50.99 0.07
C TYR A 12 35.87 -50.01 -1.03
N GLY A 13 35.10 -48.95 -1.29
CA GLY A 13 35.40 -47.91 -2.27
C GLY A 13 34.92 -48.24 -3.68
N HIS A 14 34.66 -47.19 -4.47
CA HIS A 14 34.11 -47.30 -5.83
C HIS A 14 34.94 -48.16 -6.78
N LEU A 15 36.28 -48.13 -6.69
CA LEU A 15 37.15 -48.97 -7.51
C LEU A 15 36.95 -50.47 -7.26
N GLN A 16 36.63 -50.86 -6.03
CA GLN A 16 36.28 -52.24 -5.69
C GLN A 16 34.86 -52.60 -6.14
N GLY A 17 33.94 -51.64 -6.05
CA GLY A 17 32.59 -51.77 -6.61
C GLY A 17 32.61 -52.03 -8.12
N ASP A 18 33.47 -51.32 -8.86
CA ASP A 18 33.64 -51.53 -10.30
C ASP A 18 34.08 -52.96 -10.64
N ASP A 19 35.02 -53.55 -9.88
CA ASP A 19 35.41 -54.96 -10.06
C ASP A 19 34.26 -55.92 -9.81
N VAL A 20 33.44 -55.64 -8.79
CA VAL A 20 32.25 -56.45 -8.49
C VAL A 20 31.26 -56.38 -9.65
N LEU A 21 31.02 -55.18 -10.22
CA LEU A 21 30.14 -55.01 -11.38
C LEU A 21 30.69 -55.70 -12.64
N VAL A 22 32.01 -55.65 -12.88
CA VAL A 22 32.66 -56.36 -13.98
C VAL A 22 32.47 -57.87 -13.80
N GLY A 23 32.75 -58.42 -12.62
CA GLY A 23 32.58 -59.85 -12.38
C GLY A 23 31.12 -60.29 -12.43
N VAL A 24 30.17 -59.46 -11.97
CA VAL A 24 28.72 -59.72 -12.15
C VAL A 24 28.35 -59.74 -13.63
N ALA A 25 28.85 -58.79 -14.44
CA ALA A 25 28.62 -58.77 -15.88
C ALA A 25 29.18 -60.02 -16.58
N GLU A 26 30.36 -60.48 -16.19
CA GLU A 26 30.95 -61.73 -16.69
C GLU A 26 30.10 -62.96 -16.32
N LEU A 27 29.59 -63.03 -15.09
CA LEU A 27 28.71 -64.11 -14.64
C LEU A 27 27.37 -64.12 -15.36
N ILE A 28 26.78 -62.94 -15.62
CA ILE A 28 25.59 -62.81 -16.46
C ILE A 28 25.91 -63.35 -17.85
N ARG A 29 26.95 -62.84 -18.50
CA ARG A 29 27.32 -63.23 -19.87
C ARG A 29 27.64 -64.72 -20.01
N LYS A 30 28.24 -65.34 -19.00
CA LYS A 30 28.56 -66.79 -18.98
C LYS A 30 27.31 -67.69 -18.97
N ASN A 31 26.19 -67.19 -18.46
CA ASN A 31 24.93 -67.94 -18.37
C ASN A 31 23.97 -67.68 -19.55
N LEU A 32 24.37 -66.81 -20.48
CA LEU A 32 23.60 -66.43 -21.66
C LEU A 32 24.11 -67.11 -22.94
N ARG A 33 23.21 -67.31 -23.91
CA ARG A 33 23.51 -67.85 -25.25
C ARG A 33 24.13 -66.76 -26.12
N ALA A 34 24.74 -67.15 -27.23
CA ALA A 34 25.29 -66.18 -28.20
C ALA A 34 24.22 -65.28 -28.85
N SER A 35 22.95 -65.71 -28.86
CA SER A 35 21.80 -64.95 -29.35
C SER A 35 21.22 -63.98 -28.31
N ASP A 36 21.58 -64.14 -27.04
CA ASP A 36 21.02 -63.37 -25.94
C ASP A 36 21.82 -62.08 -25.73
N VAL A 37 21.17 -61.03 -25.25
CA VAL A 37 21.82 -59.72 -25.04
C VAL A 37 21.77 -59.38 -23.56
N ALA A 38 22.92 -59.04 -22.98
CA ALA A 38 23.00 -58.42 -21.66
C ALA A 38 23.50 -56.99 -21.78
N ALA A 39 22.85 -56.08 -21.05
CA ALA A 39 23.25 -54.69 -20.93
C ALA A 39 23.24 -54.27 -19.45
N ARG A 40 24.16 -53.37 -19.08
CA ARG A 40 24.09 -52.62 -17.83
C ARG A 40 23.18 -51.42 -18.10
N TYR A 41 22.05 -51.33 -17.40
CA TYR A 41 21.02 -50.34 -17.67
C TYR A 41 21.32 -49.02 -16.98
N ALA A 42 21.57 -49.06 -15.67
CA ALA A 42 21.97 -47.93 -14.85
C ALA A 42 22.66 -48.45 -13.59
N GLY A 43 23.66 -47.75 -13.03
CA GLY A 43 24.22 -48.09 -11.71
C GLY A 43 24.57 -49.57 -11.54
N ASP A 44 23.92 -50.25 -10.59
CA ASP A 44 24.02 -51.69 -10.26
C ASP A 44 22.97 -52.57 -10.96
N GLU A 45 22.22 -51.99 -11.90
CA GLU A 45 21.12 -52.63 -12.62
C GLU A 45 21.56 -53.22 -13.97
N PHE A 46 21.13 -54.44 -14.22
CA PHE A 46 21.42 -55.20 -15.43
C PHE A 46 20.14 -55.73 -16.04
N VAL A 47 20.08 -55.74 -17.38
CA VAL A 47 18.96 -56.21 -18.18
C VAL A 47 19.46 -57.29 -19.13
N ALA A 48 18.73 -58.40 -19.21
CA ALA A 48 18.98 -59.48 -20.16
C ALA A 48 17.77 -59.67 -21.07
N LEU A 49 17.98 -59.58 -22.38
CA LEU A 49 17.00 -59.88 -23.42
C LEU A 49 17.28 -61.28 -23.97
N LEU A 50 16.26 -62.14 -23.91
CA LEU A 50 16.33 -63.54 -24.32
C LEU A 50 15.37 -63.77 -25.50
N PRO A 51 15.82 -63.62 -26.76
CA PRO A 51 14.98 -63.90 -27.92
C PRO A 51 14.44 -65.34 -27.91
N ASP A 52 13.24 -65.54 -28.43
CA ASP A 52 12.60 -66.85 -28.58
C ASP A 52 12.61 -67.73 -27.31
N THR A 53 12.50 -67.10 -26.13
CA THR A 53 12.57 -67.77 -24.83
C THR A 53 11.28 -67.56 -24.03
N PRO A 54 10.54 -68.63 -23.68
CA PRO A 54 9.32 -68.53 -22.86
C PRO A 54 9.66 -68.17 -21.40
N ALA A 55 8.68 -67.65 -20.64
CA ALA A 55 8.88 -67.12 -19.30
C ALA A 55 9.49 -68.13 -18.30
N ASP A 56 9.04 -69.38 -18.33
CA ASP A 56 9.60 -70.44 -17.46
C ASP A 56 11.08 -70.71 -17.75
N ALA A 57 11.47 -70.76 -19.03
CA ALA A 57 12.87 -70.93 -19.42
C ALA A 57 13.71 -69.68 -19.10
N ALA A 58 13.13 -68.49 -19.21
CA ALA A 58 13.78 -67.24 -18.81
C ALA A 58 14.00 -67.17 -17.28
N ARG A 59 13.06 -67.70 -16.49
CA ARG A 59 13.21 -67.87 -15.04
C ARG A 59 14.36 -68.80 -14.71
N GLU A 60 14.48 -69.94 -15.36
CA GLU A 60 15.62 -70.85 -15.14
C GLU A 60 16.97 -70.18 -15.47
N VAL A 61 17.03 -69.33 -16.50
CA VAL A 61 18.22 -68.52 -16.82
C VAL A 61 18.51 -67.53 -15.68
N ALA A 62 17.52 -66.78 -15.22
CA ALA A 62 17.67 -65.84 -14.11
C ALA A 62 18.09 -66.54 -12.80
N GLU A 63 17.51 -67.70 -12.49
CA GLU A 63 17.84 -68.47 -11.29
C GLU A 63 19.29 -68.98 -11.33
N ARG A 64 19.78 -69.41 -12.51
CA ARG A 64 21.19 -69.78 -12.70
C ARG A 64 22.12 -68.59 -12.54
N ILE A 65 21.73 -67.40 -13.01
CA ILE A 65 22.53 -66.18 -12.84
C ILE A 65 22.58 -65.79 -11.36
N CYS A 66 21.44 -65.73 -10.66
CA CYS A 66 21.39 -65.45 -9.22
C CYS A 66 22.25 -66.44 -8.42
N ALA A 67 22.14 -67.74 -8.70
CA ALA A 67 22.96 -68.77 -8.06
C ALA A 67 24.46 -68.60 -8.37
N GLY A 68 24.78 -68.22 -9.62
CA GLY A 68 26.15 -67.95 -10.05
C GLY A 68 26.77 -66.76 -9.33
N ILE A 69 26.02 -65.68 -9.14
CA ILE A 69 26.45 -64.48 -8.41
C ILE A 69 26.62 -64.79 -6.92
N ARG A 70 25.62 -65.42 -6.29
CA ARG A 70 25.67 -65.84 -4.88
C ARG A 70 26.84 -66.77 -4.57
N GLY A 71 27.17 -67.66 -5.50
CA GLY A 71 28.28 -68.61 -5.37
C GLY A 71 29.65 -68.03 -5.72
N HIS A 72 29.74 -66.79 -6.21
CA HIS A 72 31.00 -66.18 -6.63
C HIS A 72 31.62 -65.38 -5.49
N THR A 73 32.93 -65.57 -5.31
CA THR A 73 33.72 -64.86 -4.31
C THR A 73 34.56 -63.79 -5.00
N PHE A 74 34.25 -62.51 -4.76
CA PHE A 74 34.96 -61.38 -5.35
C PHE A 74 36.13 -61.00 -4.44
N PHE A 75 37.37 -61.13 -4.92
CA PHE A 75 38.56 -60.82 -4.13
C PHE A 75 38.82 -59.31 -4.06
N LEU A 76 39.24 -58.82 -2.88
CA LEU A 76 39.56 -57.41 -2.69
C LEU A 76 40.91 -57.05 -3.33
N ARG A 77 41.02 -55.87 -3.98
CA ARG A 77 42.25 -55.41 -4.68
C ARG A 77 43.48 -55.34 -3.76
N ASP A 78 43.32 -54.78 -2.56
CA ASP A 78 44.45 -54.38 -1.70
C ASP A 78 44.40 -55.01 -0.29
N ARG A 79 43.60 -56.05 -0.07
CA ARG A 79 43.44 -56.72 1.25
C ARG A 79 43.31 -58.24 1.11
N SER A 80 43.76 -58.98 2.12
CA SER A 80 43.38 -60.39 2.31
C SER A 80 41.90 -60.47 2.73
N GLY A 81 40.99 -60.62 1.77
CA GLY A 81 39.56 -60.73 2.04
C GLY A 81 38.73 -60.85 0.76
N SER A 82 37.45 -61.14 0.91
CA SER A 82 36.53 -61.27 -0.22
C SER A 82 35.18 -60.65 0.10
N VAL A 83 34.48 -60.18 -0.94
CA VAL A 83 33.09 -59.72 -0.90
C VAL A 83 32.22 -60.78 -1.58
N VAL A 84 31.06 -61.05 -0.97
CA VAL A 84 30.00 -61.85 -1.58
C VAL A 84 28.81 -60.93 -1.76
N VAL A 85 28.26 -60.90 -2.97
CA VAL A 85 27.03 -60.16 -3.28
C VAL A 85 25.94 -61.13 -3.71
N THR A 86 24.70 -60.68 -3.60
CA THR A 86 23.52 -61.39 -4.07
C THR A 86 22.83 -60.56 -5.14
N SER A 87 21.86 -61.13 -5.85
CA SER A 87 21.12 -60.39 -6.86
C SER A 87 19.64 -60.74 -6.84
N SER A 88 18.81 -59.73 -7.05
CA SER A 88 17.38 -59.88 -7.28
C SER A 88 17.07 -59.72 -8.76
N MET A 89 16.17 -60.54 -9.31
CA MET A 89 15.77 -60.50 -10.72
C MET A 89 14.27 -60.63 -10.91
N GLY A 90 13.74 -59.88 -11.87
CA GLY A 90 12.36 -60.01 -12.34
C GLY A 90 12.32 -60.45 -13.79
N VAL A 91 11.38 -61.32 -14.14
CA VAL A 91 11.25 -61.94 -15.46
C VAL A 91 9.88 -61.64 -16.05
N ALA A 92 9.85 -61.20 -17.30
CA ALA A 92 8.62 -61.06 -18.08
C ALA A 92 8.87 -61.56 -19.51
N SER A 93 7.80 -61.99 -20.18
CA SER A 93 7.85 -62.53 -21.56
C SER A 93 6.75 -61.90 -22.42
N PHE A 94 7.08 -61.59 -23.68
CA PHE A 94 6.13 -61.13 -24.69
C PHE A 94 5.68 -62.33 -25.56
N PRO A 95 4.38 -62.44 -25.89
CA PRO A 95 3.28 -61.53 -25.55
C PRO A 95 2.57 -61.87 -24.22
N GLU A 96 3.10 -62.81 -23.43
CA GLU A 96 2.41 -63.38 -22.26
C GLU A 96 2.09 -62.37 -21.15
N HIS A 97 3.00 -61.42 -20.89
CA HIS A 97 2.91 -60.47 -19.78
C HIS A 97 2.71 -59.01 -20.23
N ALA A 98 2.86 -58.73 -21.53
CA ALA A 98 2.90 -57.37 -22.06
C ALA A 98 2.69 -57.34 -23.58
N GLY A 99 2.18 -56.21 -24.08
CA GLY A 99 1.88 -55.98 -25.51
C GLY A 99 2.93 -55.15 -26.26
N ASP A 100 3.84 -54.51 -25.54
CA ASP A 100 4.91 -53.68 -26.09
C ASP A 100 6.15 -53.71 -25.17
N TYR A 101 7.22 -53.04 -25.59
CA TYR A 101 8.48 -53.01 -24.84
C TYR A 101 8.34 -52.33 -23.46
N ASP A 102 7.66 -51.18 -23.38
CA ASP A 102 7.57 -50.40 -22.14
C ASP A 102 6.77 -51.16 -21.07
N THR A 103 5.67 -51.80 -21.47
CA THR A 103 4.87 -52.65 -20.60
C THR A 103 5.59 -53.93 -20.20
N LEU A 104 6.44 -54.50 -21.08
CA LEU A 104 7.25 -55.69 -20.80
C LEU A 104 8.35 -55.39 -19.78
N PHE A 105 9.05 -54.27 -19.97
CA PHE A 105 10.09 -53.82 -19.05
C PHE A 105 9.50 -53.49 -17.67
N ALA A 106 8.38 -52.76 -17.64
CA ALA A 106 7.69 -52.43 -16.39
C ALA A 106 7.17 -53.69 -15.66
N ALA A 107 6.74 -54.73 -16.38
CA ALA A 107 6.34 -55.99 -15.77
C ALA A 107 7.54 -56.73 -15.13
N ALA A 108 8.68 -56.78 -15.81
CA ALA A 108 9.91 -57.35 -15.26
C ALA A 108 10.41 -56.57 -14.04
N ASP A 109 10.36 -55.24 -14.06
CA ASP A 109 10.77 -54.40 -12.95
C ASP A 109 9.86 -54.56 -11.71
N ARG A 110 8.53 -54.66 -11.91
CA ARG A 110 7.61 -54.98 -10.81
C ARG A 110 7.93 -56.32 -10.14
N ALA A 111 8.19 -57.35 -10.95
CA ALA A 111 8.59 -58.67 -10.44
C ALA A 111 9.91 -58.59 -9.65
N LEU A 112 10.89 -57.81 -10.13
CA LEU A 112 12.15 -57.55 -9.42
C LEU A 112 11.89 -56.90 -8.04
N TYR A 113 11.01 -55.91 -7.97
CA TYR A 113 10.65 -55.26 -6.70
C TYR A 113 9.93 -56.21 -5.73
N GLN A 114 9.13 -57.16 -6.22
CA GLN A 114 8.52 -58.20 -5.37
C GLN A 114 9.60 -59.03 -4.67
N VAL A 115 10.65 -59.45 -5.40
CA VAL A 115 11.80 -60.15 -4.81
C VAL A 115 12.48 -59.30 -3.74
N LYS A 116 12.71 -58.01 -4.02
CA LYS A 116 13.31 -57.09 -3.04
C LYS A 116 12.49 -56.98 -1.75
N ARG A 117 11.16 -56.99 -1.84
CA ARG A 117 10.25 -56.96 -0.66
C ARG A 117 10.22 -58.29 0.11
N GLN A 118 10.45 -59.41 -0.57
CA GLN A 118 10.42 -60.75 0.01
C GLN A 118 11.75 -61.17 0.67
N GLY A 119 12.76 -60.30 0.68
CA GLY A 119 14.04 -60.56 1.34
C GLY A 119 15.26 -60.52 0.42
N ARG A 120 15.10 -60.16 -0.88
CA ARG A 120 16.16 -60.12 -1.91
C ARG A 120 16.71 -61.51 -2.27
N ASP A 121 17.75 -61.58 -3.10
CA ASP A 121 18.45 -62.80 -3.50
C ASP A 121 17.55 -63.88 -4.13
N GLY A 122 16.76 -63.49 -5.14
CA GLY A 122 15.79 -64.37 -5.76
C GLY A 122 15.32 -63.94 -7.15
N VAL A 123 14.36 -64.70 -7.67
CA VAL A 123 13.75 -64.48 -8.99
C VAL A 123 12.23 -64.53 -8.88
N ALA A 124 11.53 -63.59 -9.51
CA ALA A 124 10.08 -63.64 -9.69
C ALA A 124 9.70 -63.49 -11.18
N ILE A 125 8.66 -64.22 -11.60
CA ILE A 125 8.02 -64.01 -12.91
C ILE A 125 6.86 -63.04 -12.70
N ALA A 126 6.67 -62.09 -13.63
CA ALA A 126 5.52 -61.20 -13.66
C ALA A 126 4.20 -62.01 -13.69
N SER A 127 3.16 -61.59 -12.98
CA SER A 127 1.85 -62.23 -13.07
C SER A 127 0.91 -61.42 -13.95
N ILE A 128 0.07 -62.10 -14.75
CA ILE A 128 -0.98 -61.46 -15.59
C ILE A 128 -2.04 -60.76 -14.71
N THR A 129 -2.16 -61.19 -13.44
CA THR A 129 -3.12 -60.67 -12.45
C THR A 129 -2.62 -59.46 -11.65
N ASP A 130 -1.34 -59.09 -11.76
CA ASP A 130 -0.82 -57.86 -11.15
C ASP A 130 -1.04 -56.68 -12.10
N GLU A 131 -2.30 -56.43 -12.45
CA GLU A 131 -2.72 -55.08 -12.80
C GLU A 131 -2.34 -54.19 -11.60
N ALA A 132 -1.56 -53.14 -11.86
CA ALA A 132 -1.40 -52.07 -10.88
C ALA A 132 -2.81 -51.69 -10.37
N PRO A 133 -3.02 -51.38 -9.08
CA PRO A 133 -4.20 -50.60 -8.74
C PRO A 133 -4.16 -49.39 -9.67
N THR A 134 -5.09 -49.33 -10.62
CA THR A 134 -5.38 -48.14 -11.40
C THR A 134 -5.67 -47.10 -10.34
N HIS A 135 -4.67 -46.27 -10.02
CA HIS A 135 -4.86 -45.12 -9.16
C HIS A 135 -5.77 -44.20 -9.95
N LEU A 136 -7.08 -44.38 -9.79
CA LEU A 136 -8.02 -43.37 -10.20
C LEU A 136 -7.77 -42.21 -9.24
N PRO A 137 -7.20 -41.08 -9.68
CA PRO A 137 -6.92 -39.99 -8.76
C PRO A 137 -8.25 -39.45 -8.21
N LEU A 138 -8.22 -39.02 -6.96
CA LEU A 138 -9.35 -38.29 -6.38
C LEU A 138 -9.60 -37.03 -7.23
N SER A 139 -10.85 -36.80 -7.65
CA SER A 139 -11.24 -35.60 -8.40
C SER A 139 -11.51 -34.41 -7.46
N ILE A 140 -10.55 -34.08 -6.59
CA ILE A 140 -10.72 -33.05 -5.55
C ILE A 140 -10.67 -31.62 -6.11
N GLU A 141 -10.13 -31.45 -7.33
CA GLU A 141 -10.04 -30.16 -8.01
C GLU A 141 -11.36 -29.68 -8.62
N ARG A 142 -12.39 -30.55 -8.65
CA ARG A 142 -13.71 -30.14 -9.10
C ARG A 142 -14.32 -29.16 -8.11
N PHE A 143 -14.73 -28.00 -8.62
CA PHE A 143 -15.51 -27.03 -7.88
C PHE A 143 -16.95 -27.55 -7.72
N VAL A 144 -17.38 -27.80 -6.49
CA VAL A 144 -18.71 -28.33 -6.17
C VAL A 144 -19.29 -27.58 -4.96
N GLY A 145 -20.59 -27.31 -5.00
CA GLY A 145 -21.27 -26.44 -4.03
C GLY A 145 -21.20 -24.96 -4.44
N ARG A 146 -21.68 -24.06 -3.56
CA ARG A 146 -21.63 -22.59 -3.77
C ARG A 146 -22.30 -22.08 -5.04
N VAL A 147 -23.41 -22.71 -5.40
CA VAL A 147 -24.16 -22.38 -6.62
C VAL A 147 -24.71 -20.96 -6.54
N ASP A 148 -25.15 -20.53 -5.36
CA ASP A 148 -25.74 -19.21 -5.17
C ASP A 148 -24.68 -18.10 -5.20
N GLU A 149 -23.50 -18.33 -4.60
CA GLU A 149 -22.37 -17.42 -4.64
C GLU A 149 -21.81 -17.29 -6.06
N LEU A 150 -21.63 -18.40 -6.78
CA LEU A 150 -21.19 -18.36 -8.17
C LEU A 150 -22.22 -17.65 -9.05
N ARG A 151 -23.51 -17.90 -8.87
CA ARG A 151 -24.59 -17.19 -9.59
C ARG A 151 -24.55 -15.70 -9.30
N ALA A 152 -24.32 -15.30 -8.05
CA ALA A 152 -24.17 -13.90 -7.68
C ALA A 152 -22.94 -13.26 -8.35
N MET A 153 -21.79 -13.94 -8.37
CA MET A 153 -20.58 -13.46 -9.05
C MET A 153 -20.78 -13.33 -10.57
N VAL A 154 -21.47 -14.29 -11.22
CA VAL A 154 -21.81 -14.21 -12.65
C VAL A 154 -22.74 -13.03 -12.92
N LYS A 155 -23.73 -12.79 -12.06
CA LYS A 155 -24.62 -11.63 -12.17
C LYS A 155 -23.84 -10.31 -12.09
N LEU A 156 -22.90 -10.19 -11.14
CA LEU A 156 -22.05 -9.01 -11.03
C LEU A 156 -21.15 -8.83 -12.27
N LEU A 157 -20.66 -9.92 -12.85
CA LEU A 157 -19.91 -9.89 -14.11
C LEU A 157 -20.79 -9.43 -15.30
N GLU A 158 -22.06 -9.84 -15.34
CA GLU A 158 -23.02 -9.40 -16.37
C GLU A 158 -23.32 -7.91 -16.25
N GLU A 159 -23.65 -7.43 -15.04
CA GLU A 159 -23.86 -6.01 -14.77
C GLU A 159 -22.60 -5.20 -15.14
N ALA A 160 -21.41 -5.68 -14.77
CA ALA A 160 -20.14 -5.07 -15.18
C ALA A 160 -19.97 -5.07 -16.70
N GLY A 161 -20.31 -6.16 -17.39
CA GLY A 161 -20.25 -6.24 -18.86
C GLY A 161 -21.14 -5.23 -19.58
N GLU A 162 -22.26 -4.85 -18.97
CA GLU A 162 -23.21 -3.83 -19.46
C GLU A 162 -22.75 -2.39 -19.21
N GLY A 163 -21.59 -2.21 -18.57
CA GLY A 163 -21.05 -0.90 -18.20
C GLY A 163 -21.50 -0.42 -16.83
N HIS A 164 -21.97 -1.31 -15.95
CA HIS A 164 -22.25 -0.98 -14.56
C HIS A 164 -21.12 -1.52 -13.67
N PRO A 165 -20.06 -0.75 -13.41
CA PRO A 165 -18.87 -1.24 -12.72
C PRO A 165 -19.21 -1.77 -11.33
N LYS A 166 -18.51 -2.84 -10.91
CA LYS A 166 -18.75 -3.51 -9.62
C LYS A 166 -17.46 -3.76 -8.86
N VAL A 167 -17.53 -3.63 -7.54
CA VAL A 167 -16.48 -4.07 -6.63
C VAL A 167 -17.06 -5.12 -5.72
N VAL A 168 -16.42 -6.27 -5.59
CA VAL A 168 -16.86 -7.34 -4.69
C VAL A 168 -15.74 -7.79 -3.77
N ALA A 169 -15.97 -7.68 -2.46
CA ALA A 169 -15.10 -8.25 -1.46
C ALA A 169 -15.58 -9.65 -1.07
N VAL A 170 -14.80 -10.66 -1.46
CA VAL A 170 -15.01 -12.05 -1.07
C VAL A 170 -14.25 -12.30 0.23
N SER A 171 -14.97 -12.36 1.34
CA SER A 171 -14.42 -12.51 2.69
C SER A 171 -14.69 -13.90 3.26
N GLY A 172 -13.82 -14.37 4.16
CA GLY A 172 -14.01 -15.65 4.84
C GLY A 172 -12.71 -16.16 5.48
N GLU A 173 -12.81 -17.27 6.21
CA GLU A 173 -11.67 -17.90 6.89
C GLU A 173 -10.56 -18.35 5.92
N ALA A 174 -9.37 -18.61 6.46
CA ALA A 174 -8.27 -19.16 5.67
C ALA A 174 -8.67 -20.52 5.05
N GLY A 175 -8.26 -20.76 3.79
CA GLY A 175 -8.55 -22.03 3.11
C GLY A 175 -10.01 -22.26 2.70
N VAL A 176 -10.93 -21.33 3.00
CA VAL A 176 -12.34 -21.49 2.65
C VAL A 176 -12.60 -21.49 1.14
N GLY A 177 -11.64 -21.09 0.28
CA GLY A 177 -11.77 -21.16 -1.18
C GLY A 177 -12.21 -19.86 -1.86
N LYS A 178 -11.83 -18.69 -1.31
CA LYS A 178 -12.11 -17.35 -1.85
C LYS A 178 -11.54 -17.18 -3.28
N THR A 179 -10.23 -17.36 -3.43
CA THR A 179 -9.54 -17.27 -4.71
C THR A 179 -10.04 -18.34 -5.70
N THR A 180 -10.36 -19.54 -5.21
CA THR A 180 -10.92 -20.62 -6.04
C THR A 180 -12.28 -20.25 -6.62
N LEU A 181 -13.18 -19.64 -5.84
CA LEU A 181 -14.48 -19.16 -6.32
C LEU A 181 -14.33 -18.11 -7.43
N ILE A 182 -13.45 -17.12 -7.24
CA ILE A 182 -13.22 -16.07 -8.25
C ILE A 182 -12.65 -16.67 -9.54
N LYS A 183 -11.71 -17.63 -9.43
CA LYS A 183 -11.16 -18.34 -10.60
C LYS A 183 -12.23 -19.10 -11.40
N GLN A 184 -13.34 -19.52 -10.78
CA GLN A 184 -14.45 -20.14 -11.53
C GLN A 184 -15.16 -19.17 -12.48
N LEU A 185 -14.93 -17.86 -12.37
CA LEU A 185 -15.43 -16.90 -13.35
C LEU A 185 -14.66 -16.92 -14.67
N GLU A 186 -13.44 -17.46 -14.72
CA GLU A 186 -12.59 -17.40 -15.91
C GLU A 186 -13.27 -17.93 -17.20
N PRO A 187 -14.00 -19.06 -17.19
CA PRO A 187 -14.76 -19.51 -18.35
C PRO A 187 -15.84 -18.51 -18.79
N GLU A 188 -16.58 -17.93 -17.83
CA GLU A 188 -17.65 -16.95 -18.09
C GLU A 188 -17.09 -15.63 -18.63
N VAL A 189 -15.93 -15.20 -18.14
CA VAL A 189 -15.20 -14.03 -18.65
C VAL A 189 -14.75 -14.27 -20.10
N ARG A 190 -14.17 -15.44 -20.38
CA ARG A 190 -13.73 -15.82 -21.73
C ARG A 190 -14.90 -15.91 -22.72
N LEU A 191 -16.03 -16.48 -22.31
CA LEU A 191 -17.25 -16.56 -23.13
C LEU A 191 -17.77 -15.17 -23.53
N ARG A 192 -17.52 -14.14 -22.70
CA ARG A 192 -17.89 -12.74 -22.96
C ARG A 192 -16.75 -11.92 -23.59
N ALA A 193 -15.71 -12.57 -24.11
CA ALA A 193 -14.51 -11.93 -24.67
C ALA A 193 -13.81 -10.94 -23.71
N GLY A 194 -13.99 -11.13 -22.40
CA GLY A 194 -13.36 -10.32 -21.37
C GLY A 194 -11.92 -10.76 -21.06
N SER A 195 -11.32 -10.16 -20.04
CA SER A 195 -10.01 -10.54 -19.53
C SER A 195 -10.00 -10.54 -18.02
N LEU A 196 -9.36 -11.55 -17.43
CA LEU A 196 -9.13 -11.65 -16.00
C LEU A 196 -7.64 -11.43 -15.73
N VAL A 197 -7.32 -10.43 -14.92
CA VAL A 197 -5.95 -10.13 -14.47
C VAL A 197 -5.89 -10.21 -12.95
N THR A 198 -4.73 -10.55 -12.41
CA THR A 198 -4.55 -10.71 -10.97
C THR A 198 -3.35 -9.91 -10.51
N GLY A 199 -3.51 -9.21 -9.38
CA GLY A 199 -2.44 -8.63 -8.59
C GLY A 199 -2.51 -9.17 -7.18
N ARG A 200 -1.36 -9.48 -6.58
CA ARG A 200 -1.31 -10.14 -5.27
C ARG A 200 -0.62 -9.26 -4.25
N ALA A 201 -1.20 -9.23 -3.06
CA ALA A 201 -0.53 -8.70 -1.89
C ALA A 201 0.27 -9.82 -1.21
N HIS A 202 1.49 -9.51 -0.80
CA HIS A 202 2.40 -10.47 -0.18
C HIS A 202 2.52 -10.22 1.32
N GLU A 203 2.52 -11.31 2.09
CA GLU A 203 2.81 -11.28 3.52
C GLU A 203 4.29 -10.92 3.74
N ALA A 204 4.57 -9.66 4.03
CA ALA A 204 5.90 -9.13 4.32
C ALA A 204 5.84 -8.12 5.47
N ASP A 205 6.94 -8.01 6.24
CA ASP A 205 7.05 -7.02 7.33
C ASP A 205 7.07 -5.58 6.80
N VAL A 206 7.63 -5.40 5.59
CA VAL A 206 7.61 -4.15 4.83
C VAL A 206 7.25 -4.51 3.39
N GLN A 207 6.23 -3.86 2.85
CA GLN A 207 5.65 -4.23 1.56
C GLN A 207 6.24 -3.37 0.43
N ALA A 208 6.44 -3.99 -0.74
CA ALA A 208 6.76 -3.23 -1.93
C ALA A 208 5.56 -2.34 -2.31
N PRO A 209 5.74 -1.03 -2.48
CA PRO A 209 4.62 -0.14 -2.75
C PRO A 209 3.86 -0.49 -4.02
N TYR A 210 2.54 -0.40 -3.98
CA TYR A 210 1.66 -0.65 -5.11
C TYR A 210 1.80 -2.04 -5.76
N ALA A 211 2.37 -3.03 -5.07
CA ALA A 211 2.71 -4.32 -5.68
C ALA A 211 1.54 -5.00 -6.42
N PRO A 212 0.33 -5.14 -5.83
CA PRO A 212 -0.85 -5.63 -6.55
C PRO A 212 -1.16 -4.85 -7.83
N TRP A 213 -1.04 -3.52 -7.81
CA TRP A 213 -1.35 -2.69 -8.97
C TRP A 213 -0.26 -2.76 -10.04
N ALA A 214 1.01 -2.83 -9.66
CA ALA A 214 2.11 -3.05 -10.59
C ALA A 214 1.92 -4.38 -11.36
N GLU A 215 1.50 -5.45 -10.68
CA GLU A 215 1.18 -6.73 -11.31
C GLU A 215 -0.01 -6.63 -12.27
N VAL A 216 -1.10 -5.98 -11.83
CA VAL A 216 -2.31 -5.76 -12.66
C VAL A 216 -1.96 -4.96 -13.92
N ILE A 217 -1.23 -3.85 -13.78
CA ILE A 217 -0.84 -2.99 -14.89
C ILE A 217 0.10 -3.73 -15.84
N GLY A 218 1.06 -4.48 -15.30
CA GLY A 218 1.94 -5.34 -16.09
C GLY A 218 1.19 -6.43 -16.87
N ALA A 219 0.16 -7.04 -16.24
CA ALA A 219 -0.71 -8.02 -16.90
C ALA A 219 -1.56 -7.39 -18.01
N ILE A 220 -2.16 -6.22 -17.75
CA ILE A 220 -2.92 -5.45 -18.76
C ILE A 220 -2.00 -5.01 -19.90
N ARG A 221 -0.75 -4.65 -19.63
CA ARG A 221 0.23 -4.32 -20.68
C ARG A 221 0.48 -5.50 -21.62
N ARG A 222 0.66 -6.71 -21.08
CA ARG A 222 0.85 -7.94 -21.88
C ARG A 222 -0.36 -8.27 -22.76
N LEU A 223 -1.53 -7.80 -22.36
CA LEU A 223 -2.77 -7.96 -23.12
C LEU A 223 -2.85 -7.02 -24.35
N ASP A 224 -2.02 -5.98 -24.41
CA ASP A 224 -1.94 -4.98 -25.50
C ASP A 224 -3.31 -4.36 -25.89
N ILE A 225 -4.10 -4.01 -24.87
CA ILE A 225 -5.44 -3.42 -25.02
C ILE A 225 -5.54 -1.95 -24.64
N VAL A 226 -4.45 -1.35 -24.16
CA VAL A 226 -4.43 0.08 -23.87
C VAL A 226 -3.71 0.79 -25.01
N PRO A 227 -4.32 1.80 -25.64
CA PRO A 227 -3.64 2.58 -26.68
C PRO A 227 -2.33 3.17 -26.16
N LYS A 228 -1.31 3.22 -27.02
CA LYS A 228 -0.02 3.83 -26.66
C LYS A 228 -0.22 5.30 -26.29
N HIS A 229 0.19 5.67 -25.08
CA HIS A 229 0.06 7.00 -24.51
C HIS A 229 1.34 7.37 -23.77
N PRO A 230 1.84 8.63 -23.84
CA PRO A 230 3.01 9.07 -23.08
C PRO A 230 2.65 9.28 -21.60
N TRP A 231 2.64 8.20 -20.85
CA TRP A 231 2.45 8.20 -19.40
C TRP A 231 3.63 8.90 -18.69
N ARG A 232 3.34 9.76 -17.72
CA ARG A 232 4.36 10.54 -16.99
C ARG A 232 4.75 9.90 -15.66
N GLU A 233 3.82 9.26 -14.99
CA GLU A 233 4.03 8.69 -13.65
C GLU A 233 4.02 7.16 -13.66
N LEU A 234 3.17 6.52 -14.48
CA LEU A 234 3.10 5.06 -14.58
C LEU A 234 4.44 4.38 -14.87
N PRO A 235 5.37 4.94 -15.69
CA PRO A 235 6.67 4.32 -15.88
C PRO A 235 7.53 4.26 -14.61
N ARG A 236 7.26 5.10 -13.60
CA ARG A 236 7.91 4.98 -12.28
C ARG A 236 7.47 3.72 -11.55
N LEU A 237 6.24 3.27 -11.77
CA LEU A 237 5.69 2.04 -11.19
C LEU A 237 5.94 0.79 -12.05
N VAL A 238 5.75 0.92 -13.36
CA VAL A 238 5.96 -0.16 -14.35
C VAL A 238 6.87 0.37 -15.47
N PRO A 239 8.21 0.27 -15.33
CA PRO A 239 9.19 0.83 -16.28
C PRO A 239 8.98 0.42 -17.74
N ALA A 240 8.42 -0.77 -17.97
CA ALA A 240 8.12 -1.28 -19.31
C ALA A 240 7.13 -0.41 -20.11
N LEU A 241 6.34 0.45 -19.47
CA LEU A 241 5.47 1.44 -20.12
C LEU A 241 6.23 2.67 -20.64
N GLY A 242 7.38 3.00 -20.04
CA GLY A 242 8.26 4.10 -20.49
C GLY A 242 9.06 3.77 -21.75
N ALA A 243 9.04 2.51 -22.23
CA ALA A 243 9.64 2.13 -23.50
C ALA A 243 8.75 2.49 -24.71
N ASP A 244 7.45 2.72 -24.49
CA ASP A 244 6.48 3.00 -25.56
C ASP A 244 6.45 4.48 -25.98
N ALA A 245 6.99 5.38 -25.16
CA ALA A 245 7.14 6.82 -25.43
C ALA A 245 8.29 7.41 -24.58
N PRO A 246 8.95 8.52 -24.99
CA PRO A 246 10.05 9.10 -24.22
C PRO A 246 9.60 9.49 -22.80
N PHE A 247 10.20 8.86 -21.80
CA PHE A 247 10.04 9.23 -20.38
C PHE A 247 11.03 10.34 -20.04
N GLU A 248 10.55 11.57 -19.84
CA GLU A 248 11.33 12.63 -19.19
C GLU A 248 11.13 12.53 -17.68
N ASP A 249 12.18 12.17 -16.94
CA ASP A 249 12.17 12.17 -15.47
C ASP A 249 12.12 13.62 -14.97
N SER A 250 10.91 14.19 -14.95
CA SER A 250 10.66 15.50 -14.39
C SER A 250 10.46 15.37 -12.88
N ASN A 251 11.09 16.24 -12.08
CA ASN A 251 10.90 16.32 -10.62
C ASN A 251 9.48 16.78 -10.21
N VAL A 252 8.50 16.77 -11.13
CA VAL A 252 7.23 17.50 -10.99
C VAL A 252 6.01 16.56 -11.06
N GLY A 253 6.14 15.39 -10.45
CA GLY A 253 5.03 14.47 -10.26
C GLY A 253 4.37 14.59 -8.88
N SER A 254 3.25 13.89 -8.71
CA SER A 254 2.59 13.77 -7.41
C SER A 254 1.86 12.44 -7.27
N LYS A 255 1.64 12.02 -6.01
CA LYS A 255 0.85 10.82 -5.69
C LYS A 255 -0.44 10.73 -6.50
N TYR A 256 -1.18 11.83 -6.58
CA TYR A 256 -2.49 11.83 -7.24
C TYR A 256 -2.42 11.81 -8.76
N MET A 257 -1.34 12.32 -9.37
CA MET A 257 -1.10 12.12 -10.80
C MET A 257 -0.82 10.66 -11.10
N LEU A 258 -0.02 9.98 -10.27
CA LEU A 258 0.18 8.54 -10.39
C LEU A 258 -1.16 7.78 -10.25
N LEU A 259 -1.97 8.11 -9.24
CA LEU A 259 -3.28 7.49 -9.06
C LEU A 259 -4.24 7.77 -10.24
N GLU A 260 -4.20 8.98 -10.81
CA GLU A 260 -4.98 9.37 -11.99
C GLU A 260 -4.59 8.54 -13.22
N GLU A 261 -3.28 8.38 -13.48
CA GLU A 261 -2.80 7.57 -14.60
C GLU A 261 -3.10 6.08 -14.39
N ILE A 262 -2.96 5.54 -13.17
CA ILE A 262 -3.39 4.16 -12.86
C ILE A 262 -4.88 3.99 -13.17
N ALA A 263 -5.71 4.93 -12.70
CA ALA A 263 -7.14 4.90 -12.94
C ALA A 263 -7.49 4.99 -14.43
N GLU A 264 -6.86 5.92 -15.16
CA GLU A 264 -7.06 6.08 -16.60
C GLU A 264 -6.63 4.82 -17.38
N TYR A 265 -5.48 4.24 -17.05
CA TYR A 265 -4.99 3.03 -17.69
C TYR A 265 -5.97 1.85 -17.52
N VAL A 266 -6.51 1.67 -16.31
CA VAL A 266 -7.55 0.67 -16.01
C VAL A 266 -8.85 0.97 -16.78
N ARG A 267 -9.29 2.23 -16.81
CA ARG A 267 -10.50 2.63 -17.55
C ARG A 267 -10.36 2.38 -19.06
N LEU A 268 -9.21 2.71 -19.65
CA LEU A 268 -8.93 2.45 -21.07
C LEU A 268 -8.95 0.95 -21.37
N ALA A 269 -8.36 0.12 -20.52
CA ALA A 269 -8.41 -1.33 -20.67
C ALA A 269 -9.86 -1.87 -20.59
N ALA A 270 -10.66 -1.37 -19.65
CA ALA A 270 -12.07 -1.75 -19.50
C ALA A 270 -12.98 -1.23 -20.64
N ARG A 271 -12.55 -0.18 -21.37
CA ARG A 271 -13.26 0.32 -22.55
C ARG A 271 -13.13 -0.61 -23.75
N GLU A 272 -12.03 -1.33 -23.90
CA GLU A 272 -11.84 -2.27 -25.01
C GLU A 272 -12.60 -3.59 -24.80
N ARG A 273 -12.57 -4.14 -23.58
CA ARG A 273 -13.29 -5.37 -23.21
C ARG A 273 -13.60 -5.42 -21.72
N THR A 274 -14.55 -6.26 -21.32
CA THR A 274 -14.88 -6.46 -19.91
C THR A 274 -13.66 -6.94 -19.14
N LEU A 275 -13.21 -6.14 -18.18
CA LEU A 275 -12.02 -6.40 -17.38
C LEU A 275 -12.43 -6.89 -15.98
N VAL A 276 -11.88 -8.03 -15.57
CA VAL A 276 -11.99 -8.54 -14.21
C VAL A 276 -10.62 -8.41 -13.54
N ILE A 277 -10.52 -7.56 -12.53
CA ILE A 277 -9.29 -7.38 -11.74
C ILE A 277 -9.45 -8.15 -10.44
N VAL A 278 -8.56 -9.08 -10.17
CA VAL A 278 -8.48 -9.80 -8.89
C VAL A 278 -7.35 -9.22 -8.07
N LEU A 279 -7.67 -8.58 -6.96
CA LEU A 279 -6.68 -8.17 -5.94
C LEU A 279 -6.72 -9.20 -4.81
N ASP A 280 -5.74 -10.10 -4.81
CA ASP A 280 -5.68 -11.26 -3.92
C ASP A 280 -4.94 -10.91 -2.61
N ASP A 281 -5.42 -11.45 -1.49
CA ASP A 281 -4.89 -11.31 -0.14
C ASP A 281 -4.76 -9.86 0.35
N MET A 282 -5.76 -9.02 0.06
CA MET A 282 -5.76 -7.58 0.39
C MET A 282 -5.61 -7.24 1.88
N GLN A 283 -5.72 -8.22 2.79
CA GLN A 283 -5.32 -8.04 4.18
C GLN A 283 -3.83 -7.68 4.37
N TRP A 284 -2.98 -8.00 3.38
CA TRP A 284 -1.55 -7.72 3.36
C TRP A 284 -1.16 -6.67 2.30
N ALA A 285 -2.13 -5.91 1.78
CA ALA A 285 -1.83 -4.87 0.79
C ALA A 285 -1.31 -3.60 1.46
N ASP A 286 -0.42 -2.90 0.76
CA ASP A 286 0.22 -1.69 1.24
C ASP A 286 -0.75 -0.51 1.26
N SER A 287 -0.40 0.54 2.00
CA SER A 287 -1.23 1.74 2.14
C SER A 287 -1.48 2.38 0.78
N ALA A 288 -0.44 2.42 -0.07
CA ALA A 288 -0.52 2.98 -1.41
C ALA A 288 -1.45 2.18 -2.35
N SER A 289 -1.45 0.84 -2.25
CA SER A 289 -2.40 -0.02 -2.97
C SER A 289 -3.85 0.20 -2.56
N TRP A 290 -4.11 0.40 -1.26
CA TRP A 290 -5.44 0.76 -0.78
C TRP A 290 -5.87 2.16 -1.24
N ASP A 291 -4.95 3.13 -1.19
CA ASP A 291 -5.23 4.50 -1.65
C ASP A 291 -5.62 4.52 -3.14
N THR A 292 -5.01 3.67 -3.95
CA THR A 292 -5.37 3.52 -5.37
C THR A 292 -6.79 3.02 -5.54
N LEU A 293 -7.20 2.01 -4.77
CA LEU A 293 -8.56 1.47 -4.82
C LEU A 293 -9.59 2.52 -4.34
N GLU A 294 -9.30 3.20 -3.23
CA GLU A 294 -10.17 4.25 -2.69
C GLU A 294 -10.26 5.48 -3.61
N TYR A 295 -9.23 5.75 -4.41
CA TYR A 295 -9.23 6.80 -5.43
C TYR A 295 -10.00 6.40 -6.70
N LEU A 296 -9.79 5.18 -7.21
CA LEU A 296 -10.40 4.70 -8.46
C LEU A 296 -11.92 4.51 -8.33
N VAL A 297 -12.37 3.81 -7.30
CA VAL A 297 -13.77 3.33 -7.20
C VAL A 297 -14.81 4.45 -7.28
N PRO A 298 -14.66 5.60 -6.57
CA PRO A 298 -15.63 6.70 -6.67
C PRO A 298 -15.73 7.37 -8.04
N GLN A 299 -14.79 7.12 -8.96
CA GLN A 299 -14.76 7.71 -10.30
C GLN A 299 -15.32 6.79 -11.38
N LEU A 300 -15.72 5.57 -11.02
CA LEU A 300 -16.28 4.61 -11.96
C LEU A 300 -17.76 4.94 -12.20
N GLU A 301 -18.14 5.10 -13.46
CA GLU A 301 -19.52 5.44 -13.85
C GLU A 301 -20.06 4.43 -14.85
N ASN A 302 -19.33 4.18 -15.95
CA ASN A 302 -19.82 3.44 -17.11
C ASN A 302 -18.82 2.38 -17.64
N GLU A 303 -17.79 2.07 -16.86
CA GLU A 303 -16.72 1.16 -17.24
C GLU A 303 -17.16 -0.31 -17.18
N ARG A 304 -16.69 -1.12 -18.14
CA ARG A 304 -16.92 -2.57 -18.13
C ARG A 304 -15.95 -3.29 -17.19
N LEU A 305 -16.07 -3.03 -15.88
CA LEU A 305 -15.07 -3.39 -14.89
C LEU A 305 -15.68 -4.12 -13.68
N LEU A 306 -15.13 -5.27 -13.34
CA LEU A 306 -15.39 -5.99 -12.08
C LEU A 306 -14.08 -6.10 -11.27
N ILE A 307 -14.03 -5.49 -10.10
CA ILE A 307 -12.91 -5.61 -9.17
C ILE A 307 -13.27 -6.61 -8.08
N CYS A 308 -12.53 -7.70 -7.97
CA CYS A 308 -12.69 -8.72 -6.94
C CYS A 308 -11.56 -8.62 -5.91
N LEU A 309 -11.91 -8.44 -4.64
CA LEU A 309 -10.97 -8.45 -3.52
C LEU A 309 -11.09 -9.76 -2.76
N THR A 310 -9.99 -10.40 -2.37
CA THR A 310 -10.04 -11.49 -1.37
C THR A 310 -9.50 -10.98 -0.04
N ILE A 311 -10.24 -11.27 1.04
CA ILE A 311 -9.90 -10.80 2.40
C ILE A 311 -10.11 -11.93 3.42
N ARG A 312 -9.17 -12.10 4.33
CA ARG A 312 -9.32 -13.01 5.48
C ARG A 312 -10.08 -12.34 6.62
N ALA A 313 -11.24 -12.90 6.99
CA ALA A 313 -12.09 -12.33 8.02
C ALA A 313 -11.42 -12.24 9.40
N GLU A 314 -10.54 -13.19 9.71
CA GLU A 314 -9.84 -13.30 11.01
C GLU A 314 -8.61 -12.39 11.14
N GLU A 315 -8.07 -11.89 10.02
CA GLU A 315 -6.84 -11.07 9.96
C GLU A 315 -7.13 -9.59 9.66
N THR A 316 -8.41 -9.19 9.71
CA THR A 316 -8.79 -7.80 9.44
C THR A 316 -8.83 -6.98 10.73
N TYR A 317 -7.70 -6.34 11.08
CA TYR A 317 -7.60 -5.41 12.22
C TYR A 317 -7.15 -4.02 11.78
N GLY A 318 -7.31 -3.03 12.66
CA GLY A 318 -6.76 -1.68 12.47
C GLY A 318 -7.21 -1.00 11.17
N GLU A 319 -6.25 -0.43 10.45
CA GLU A 319 -6.46 0.41 9.28
C GLU A 319 -7.15 -0.33 8.11
N THR A 320 -6.81 -1.60 7.87
CA THR A 320 -7.45 -2.42 6.82
C THR A 320 -8.96 -2.56 7.05
N LEU A 321 -9.39 -2.72 8.32
CA LEU A 321 -10.80 -2.78 8.66
C LEU A 321 -11.51 -1.44 8.42
N GLU A 322 -10.85 -0.34 8.76
CA GLU A 322 -11.39 1.01 8.54
C GLU A 322 -11.52 1.33 7.04
N ARG A 323 -10.48 1.05 6.25
CA ARG A 323 -10.48 1.21 4.78
C ARG A 323 -11.61 0.41 4.14
N ARG A 324 -11.78 -0.84 4.54
CA ARG A 324 -12.90 -1.69 4.10
C ARG A 324 -14.26 -1.07 4.44
N ARG A 325 -14.45 -0.55 5.67
CA ARG A 325 -15.69 0.13 6.08
C ARG A 325 -15.96 1.43 5.31
N ARG A 326 -14.92 2.11 4.83
CA ARG A 326 -15.08 3.28 3.95
C ARG A 326 -15.58 2.85 2.58
N LEU A 327 -14.97 1.83 1.98
CA LEU A 327 -15.38 1.27 0.69
C LEU A 327 -16.81 0.72 0.73
N SER A 328 -17.23 0.10 1.84
CA SER A 328 -18.59 -0.45 1.99
C SER A 328 -19.71 0.61 1.98
N ARG A 329 -19.37 1.90 2.05
CA ARG A 329 -20.33 3.00 1.91
C ARG A 329 -20.60 3.38 0.46
N ASN A 330 -19.79 2.90 -0.47
CA ASN A 330 -19.96 3.14 -1.89
C ASN A 330 -20.98 2.15 -2.48
N GLU A 331 -21.90 2.64 -3.32
CA GLU A 331 -22.98 1.84 -3.92
C GLU A 331 -22.48 0.75 -4.88
N LEU A 332 -21.28 0.90 -5.45
CA LEU A 332 -20.63 -0.09 -6.31
C LEU A 332 -20.07 -1.28 -5.53
N PHE A 333 -19.95 -1.16 -4.20
CA PHE A 333 -19.33 -2.17 -3.35
C PHE A 333 -20.33 -3.23 -2.89
N HIS A 334 -19.97 -4.48 -3.11
CA HIS A 334 -20.70 -5.66 -2.68
C HIS A 334 -19.83 -6.51 -1.75
N GLU A 335 -20.44 -7.07 -0.72
CA GLU A 335 -19.76 -7.98 0.19
C GLU A 335 -20.33 -9.40 0.04
N MET A 336 -19.43 -10.37 -0.09
CA MET A 336 -19.76 -11.78 -0.14
C MET A 336 -18.96 -12.51 0.93
N THR A 337 -19.66 -13.05 1.93
CA THR A 337 -19.03 -13.82 3.01
C THR A 337 -19.16 -15.30 2.71
N LEU A 338 -18.03 -15.96 2.48
CA LEU A 338 -17.96 -17.40 2.27
C LEU A 338 -17.92 -18.13 3.61
N SER A 339 -18.95 -18.93 3.85
CA SER A 339 -19.00 -19.88 4.94
C SER A 339 -18.31 -21.21 4.56
N ARG A 340 -18.07 -22.02 5.59
CA ARG A 340 -17.68 -23.42 5.42
C ARG A 340 -18.79 -24.17 4.70
N LEU A 341 -18.43 -25.21 3.93
CA LEU A 341 -19.40 -26.01 3.20
C LEU A 341 -20.39 -26.67 4.16
N THR A 342 -21.66 -26.65 3.78
CA THR A 342 -22.69 -27.40 4.52
C THR A 342 -22.44 -28.91 4.40
N ARG A 343 -23.11 -29.72 5.23
CA ARG A 343 -23.01 -31.19 5.13
C ARG A 343 -23.43 -31.71 3.76
N ASP A 344 -24.44 -31.09 3.14
CA ASP A 344 -24.95 -31.50 1.84
C ASP A 344 -24.00 -31.11 0.71
N GLU A 345 -23.42 -29.91 0.75
CA GLU A 345 -22.39 -29.50 -0.21
C GLU A 345 -21.11 -30.33 -0.06
N LEU A 346 -20.70 -30.61 1.18
CA LEU A 346 -19.58 -31.50 1.44
C LEU A 346 -19.86 -32.89 0.87
N LYS A 347 -21.06 -33.43 1.07
CA LYS A 347 -21.47 -34.71 0.50
C LYS A 347 -21.32 -34.69 -1.02
N GLN A 348 -21.94 -33.73 -1.69
CA GLN A 348 -21.89 -33.60 -3.14
C GLN A 348 -20.44 -33.54 -3.65
N TRP A 349 -19.58 -32.79 -2.94
CA TRP A 349 -18.18 -32.64 -3.33
C TRP A 349 -17.37 -33.92 -3.13
N VAL A 350 -17.51 -34.61 -1.99
CA VAL A 350 -16.80 -35.87 -1.74
C VAL A 350 -17.27 -36.96 -2.71
N GLU A 351 -18.57 -37.06 -2.97
CA GLU A 351 -19.12 -37.99 -3.98
C GLU A 351 -18.55 -37.67 -5.37
N ALA A 352 -18.47 -36.39 -5.74
CA ALA A 352 -17.84 -35.99 -7.00
C ALA A 352 -16.34 -36.31 -7.05
N ALA A 353 -15.62 -36.17 -5.93
CA ALA A 353 -14.21 -36.54 -5.81
C ALA A 353 -14.00 -38.05 -5.95
N PHE A 354 -14.95 -38.87 -5.48
CA PHE A 354 -15.02 -40.32 -5.67
C PHE A 354 -15.79 -40.72 -6.95
N HIS A 355 -15.79 -39.87 -7.98
CA HIS A 355 -16.36 -40.18 -9.30
C HIS A 355 -17.87 -40.53 -9.29
N ARG A 356 -18.64 -39.77 -8.49
CA ARG A 356 -20.10 -39.88 -8.28
C ARG A 356 -20.55 -41.12 -7.51
N GLN A 357 -19.67 -41.67 -6.68
CA GLN A 357 -20.01 -42.75 -5.76
C GLN A 357 -20.61 -42.20 -4.46
N ASP A 358 -21.65 -42.85 -3.92
CA ASP A 358 -22.21 -42.54 -2.59
C ASP A 358 -21.18 -42.84 -1.49
N VAL A 359 -20.92 -41.84 -0.65
CA VAL A 359 -19.93 -41.88 0.44
C VAL A 359 -20.52 -42.39 1.76
N GLY A 360 -21.83 -42.60 1.82
CA GLY A 360 -22.52 -43.08 3.02
C GLY A 360 -22.54 -42.06 4.18
N ARG A 361 -23.42 -42.29 5.17
CA ARG A 361 -23.59 -41.36 6.30
C ARG A 361 -22.42 -41.35 7.28
N GLU A 362 -21.76 -42.48 7.47
CA GLU A 362 -20.71 -42.62 8.50
C GLU A 362 -19.44 -41.87 8.10
N LEU A 363 -18.92 -42.09 6.88
CA LEU A 363 -17.74 -41.38 6.37
C LEU A 363 -18.01 -39.88 6.25
N LEU A 364 -19.18 -39.48 5.74
CA LEU A 364 -19.56 -38.06 5.67
C LEU A 364 -19.59 -37.41 7.06
N SER A 365 -20.17 -38.08 8.05
CA SER A 365 -20.22 -37.59 9.44
C SER A 365 -18.82 -37.50 10.06
N PHE A 366 -17.94 -38.44 9.72
CA PHE A 366 -16.54 -38.43 10.14
C PHE A 366 -15.80 -37.24 9.54
N LEU A 367 -15.87 -37.04 8.21
CA LEU A 367 -15.23 -35.91 7.53
C LEU A 367 -15.75 -34.59 8.09
N TYR A 368 -17.07 -34.40 8.16
CA TYR A 368 -17.65 -33.15 8.64
C TYR A 368 -17.31 -32.85 10.12
N ARG A 369 -17.22 -33.87 10.99
CA ARG A 369 -16.85 -33.67 12.39
C ARG A 369 -15.43 -33.13 12.55
N HIS A 370 -14.50 -33.52 11.68
CA HIS A 370 -13.09 -33.16 11.80
C HIS A 370 -12.68 -31.96 10.95
N THR A 371 -13.48 -31.60 9.94
CA THR A 371 -13.18 -30.48 9.03
C THR A 371 -14.16 -29.32 9.19
N GLU A 372 -15.32 -29.56 9.82
CA GLU A 372 -16.44 -28.63 9.96
C GLU A 372 -16.86 -28.02 8.61
N GLY A 373 -16.57 -28.71 7.49
CA GLY A 373 -16.86 -28.26 6.14
C GLY A 373 -15.84 -27.29 5.53
N ASN A 374 -14.70 -27.01 6.17
CA ASN A 374 -13.66 -26.19 5.54
C ASN A 374 -13.01 -26.96 4.36
N PRO A 375 -13.10 -26.46 3.11
CA PRO A 375 -12.58 -27.18 1.94
C PRO A 375 -11.10 -27.57 2.04
N LEU A 376 -10.25 -26.67 2.56
CA LEU A 376 -8.84 -26.96 2.76
C LEU A 376 -8.63 -28.18 3.65
N PHE A 377 -9.32 -28.26 4.79
CA PHE A 377 -9.21 -29.40 5.71
C PHE A 377 -9.81 -30.68 5.15
N VAL A 378 -10.89 -30.59 4.37
CA VAL A 378 -11.47 -31.76 3.69
C VAL A 378 -10.50 -32.37 2.70
N VAL A 379 -9.89 -31.55 1.81
CA VAL A 379 -8.86 -32.02 0.90
C VAL A 379 -7.72 -32.66 1.68
N GLN A 380 -7.34 -32.05 2.80
CA GLN A 380 -6.25 -32.57 3.62
C GLN A 380 -6.56 -33.94 4.21
N VAL A 381 -7.72 -34.08 4.85
CA VAL A 381 -8.18 -35.32 5.47
C VAL A 381 -8.33 -36.43 4.43
N LEU A 382 -8.98 -36.17 3.29
CA LEU A 382 -9.18 -37.17 2.24
C LEU A 382 -7.86 -37.69 1.68
N ARG A 383 -6.91 -36.79 1.38
CA ARG A 383 -5.57 -37.20 0.91
C ARG A 383 -4.86 -38.05 1.96
N THR A 384 -4.90 -37.64 3.24
CA THR A 384 -4.30 -38.43 4.33
C THR A 384 -4.89 -39.84 4.43
N LEU A 385 -6.21 -39.97 4.33
CA LEU A 385 -6.87 -41.28 4.38
C LEU A 385 -6.49 -42.17 3.19
N VAL A 386 -6.32 -41.59 2.00
CA VAL A 386 -5.85 -42.34 0.82
C VAL A 386 -4.39 -42.78 0.99
N ASP A 387 -3.52 -41.87 1.42
CA ASP A 387 -2.10 -42.15 1.60
C ASP A 387 -1.84 -43.22 2.68
N GLU A 388 -2.66 -43.26 3.74
CA GLU A 388 -2.55 -44.25 4.82
C GLU A 388 -3.22 -45.59 4.46
N GLY A 389 -3.78 -45.73 3.25
CA GLY A 389 -4.53 -46.92 2.82
C GLY A 389 -5.79 -47.16 3.65
N ALA A 390 -6.34 -46.11 4.27
CA ALA A 390 -7.60 -46.14 4.99
C ALA A 390 -8.80 -45.94 4.05
N VAL A 391 -8.57 -45.28 2.91
CA VAL A 391 -9.47 -45.16 1.76
C VAL A 391 -8.68 -45.65 0.53
N TRP A 392 -9.22 -46.55 -0.28
CA TRP A 392 -8.51 -47.08 -1.45
C TRP A 392 -9.48 -47.34 -2.61
N TYR A 393 -8.96 -47.38 -3.84
CA TYR A 393 -9.73 -47.73 -5.03
C TYR A 393 -9.53 -49.21 -5.37
N THR A 394 -10.62 -49.93 -5.61
CA THR A 394 -10.62 -51.38 -5.86
C THR A 394 -10.60 -51.78 -7.34
N GLY A 395 -10.52 -50.81 -8.26
CA GLY A 395 -10.69 -51.03 -9.70
C GLY A 395 -12.08 -50.65 -10.20
N GLU A 396 -13.12 -50.83 -9.37
CA GLU A 396 -14.52 -50.47 -9.67
C GLU A 396 -15.08 -49.34 -8.80
N ARG A 397 -14.67 -49.28 -7.53
CA ARG A 397 -15.19 -48.31 -6.55
C ARG A 397 -14.17 -47.95 -5.46
N TRP A 398 -14.37 -46.81 -4.83
CA TRP A 398 -13.68 -46.42 -3.61
C TRP A 398 -14.23 -47.19 -2.41
N GLU A 399 -13.34 -47.78 -1.62
CA GLU A 399 -13.67 -48.42 -0.35
C GLU A 399 -12.88 -47.76 0.79
N TRP A 400 -13.37 -47.91 2.01
CA TRP A 400 -12.75 -47.33 3.19
C TRP A 400 -12.93 -48.23 4.41
N ARG A 401 -12.01 -48.12 5.37
CA ARG A 401 -12.09 -48.84 6.64
C ARG A 401 -13.31 -48.37 7.45
N PRO A 402 -13.85 -49.22 8.34
CA PRO A 402 -14.89 -48.82 9.28
C PRO A 402 -14.51 -47.54 10.03
N VAL A 403 -15.46 -46.63 10.24
CA VAL A 403 -15.18 -45.32 10.85
C VAL A 403 -14.55 -45.41 12.24
N SER A 404 -14.81 -46.50 12.97
CA SER A 404 -14.17 -46.80 14.26
C SER A 404 -12.65 -47.02 14.20
N GLU A 405 -12.13 -47.39 13.02
CA GLU A 405 -10.72 -47.67 12.78
C GLU A 405 -9.99 -46.53 12.06
N LEU A 406 -10.73 -45.54 11.54
CA LEU A 406 -10.17 -44.34 10.95
C LEU A 406 -9.54 -43.48 12.06
N ARG A 407 -8.22 -43.32 12.02
CA ARG A 407 -7.49 -42.43 12.93
C ARG A 407 -7.12 -41.17 12.17
N LEU A 408 -7.51 -40.00 12.68
CA LEU A 408 -7.03 -38.72 12.17
C LEU A 408 -5.97 -38.11 13.10
N PRO A 409 -4.94 -37.44 12.55
CA PRO A 409 -4.07 -36.56 13.32
C PRO A 409 -4.86 -35.43 13.98
N VAL A 410 -4.39 -34.97 15.15
CA VAL A 410 -5.06 -33.96 15.97
C VAL A 410 -4.66 -32.57 15.48
N GLY A 411 -5.31 -32.09 14.41
CA GLY A 411 -5.17 -30.70 13.93
C GLY A 411 -4.26 -30.48 12.72
N VAL A 412 -4.31 -29.26 12.19
CA VAL A 412 -3.68 -28.83 10.93
C VAL A 412 -2.15 -28.88 11.00
N SER A 413 -1.58 -28.49 12.14
CA SER A 413 -0.13 -28.53 12.36
C SER A 413 0.41 -29.95 12.34
N ASP A 414 -0.30 -30.92 12.94
CA ASP A 414 0.06 -32.34 12.89
C ASP A 414 0.00 -32.90 11.47
N LEU A 415 -0.99 -32.47 10.67
CA LEU A 415 -1.11 -32.82 9.25
C LEU A 415 0.05 -32.26 8.42
N ILE A 416 0.40 -30.98 8.62
CA ILE A 416 1.53 -30.33 7.94
C ILE A 416 2.83 -31.02 8.36
N SER A 417 3.08 -31.22 9.66
CA SER A 417 4.26 -31.90 10.17
C SER A 417 4.36 -33.34 9.66
N ARG A 418 3.24 -34.08 9.53
CA ARG A 418 3.24 -35.41 8.91
C ARG A 418 3.60 -35.37 7.43
N ARG A 419 3.06 -34.42 6.65
CA ARG A 419 3.43 -34.28 5.23
C ARG A 419 4.90 -33.93 5.06
N LEU A 420 5.39 -32.99 5.85
CA LEU A 420 6.80 -32.63 5.86
C LEU A 420 7.66 -33.83 6.28
N SER A 421 7.22 -34.66 7.23
CA SER A 421 7.94 -35.88 7.65
C SER A 421 8.06 -36.97 6.58
N ARG A 422 7.22 -36.93 5.53
CA ARG A 422 7.33 -37.83 4.39
C ARG A 422 8.43 -37.41 3.42
N LEU A 423 8.84 -36.14 3.49
CA LEU A 423 9.99 -35.65 2.74
C LEU A 423 11.27 -36.17 3.39
N SER A 424 12.22 -36.56 2.55
CA SER A 424 13.60 -36.85 2.95
C SER A 424 14.20 -35.67 3.71
N ALA A 425 15.15 -35.94 4.60
CA ALA A 425 15.84 -34.87 5.36
C ALA A 425 16.56 -33.87 4.44
N GLU A 426 17.01 -34.37 3.29
CA GLU A 426 17.58 -33.58 2.21
C GLU A 426 16.52 -32.67 1.59
N ALA A 427 15.41 -33.22 1.07
CA ALA A 427 14.33 -32.42 0.50
C ALA A 427 13.75 -31.38 1.48
N GLN A 428 13.60 -31.71 2.78
CA GLN A 428 13.19 -30.72 3.78
C GLN A 428 14.17 -29.54 3.88
N THR A 429 15.48 -29.81 3.82
CA THR A 429 16.53 -28.78 3.87
C THR A 429 16.50 -27.89 2.63
N ILE A 430 16.36 -28.51 1.45
CA ILE A 430 16.25 -27.83 0.16
C ILE A 430 15.00 -26.94 0.14
N LEU A 431 13.83 -27.52 0.45
CA LEU A 431 12.56 -26.81 0.46
C LEU A 431 12.46 -25.78 1.59
N THR A 432 13.25 -25.90 2.66
CA THR A 432 13.37 -24.80 3.63
C THR A 432 13.99 -23.57 3.00
N THR A 433 15.03 -23.74 2.16
CA THR A 433 15.64 -22.59 1.45
C THR A 433 14.62 -21.93 0.53
N ALA A 434 13.83 -22.73 -0.19
CA ALA A 434 12.72 -22.26 -1.00
C ALA A 434 11.64 -21.54 -0.16
N ALA A 435 11.31 -22.07 1.02
CA ALA A 435 10.37 -21.45 1.96
C ALA A 435 10.87 -20.12 2.53
N VAL A 436 12.19 -19.92 2.62
CA VAL A 436 12.79 -18.64 2.99
C VAL A 436 12.60 -17.60 1.89
N ILE A 437 12.72 -17.99 0.61
CA ILE A 437 12.45 -17.11 -0.55
C ILE A 437 10.99 -16.64 -0.50
N GLY A 438 10.04 -17.56 -0.34
CA GLY A 438 8.64 -17.18 -0.22
C GLY A 438 7.67 -18.34 -0.41
N ARG A 439 6.36 -18.04 -0.37
CA ARG A 439 5.31 -19.02 -0.71
C ARG A 439 5.43 -19.51 -2.15
N GLU A 440 5.89 -18.64 -3.03
CA GLU A 440 6.20 -18.95 -4.42
C GLU A 440 7.68 -18.69 -4.62
N PHE A 441 8.37 -19.59 -5.33
CA PHE A 441 9.80 -19.49 -5.54
C PHE A 441 10.18 -19.94 -6.95
N ASP A 442 11.24 -19.31 -7.44
CA ASP A 442 11.92 -19.60 -8.70
C ASP A 442 13.03 -20.64 -8.45
N LEU A 443 13.12 -21.67 -9.28
CA LEU A 443 14.11 -22.75 -9.08
C LEU A 443 15.53 -22.22 -9.12
N ASP A 444 15.88 -21.40 -10.11
CA ASP A 444 17.22 -20.86 -10.24
C ASP A 444 17.61 -20.00 -9.03
N LEU A 445 16.69 -19.16 -8.53
CA LEU A 445 16.94 -18.36 -7.33
C LEU A 445 17.18 -19.26 -6.11
N ALA A 446 16.44 -20.37 -5.99
CA ALA A 446 16.67 -21.35 -4.93
C ALA A 446 18.03 -22.05 -5.06
N ILE A 447 18.44 -22.45 -6.26
CA ILE A 447 19.77 -23.03 -6.55
C ILE A 447 20.86 -22.03 -6.19
N GLU A 448 20.72 -20.77 -6.58
CA GLU A 448 21.72 -19.73 -6.32
C GLU A 448 21.80 -19.31 -4.85
N ALA A 449 20.66 -19.35 -4.14
CA ALA A 449 20.61 -19.27 -2.67
C ALA A 449 21.19 -20.53 -2.00
N GLY A 450 21.52 -21.55 -2.80
CA GLY A 450 22.15 -22.81 -2.44
C GLY A 450 21.21 -23.74 -1.68
N ALA A 451 20.00 -23.90 -2.21
CA ALA A 451 19.09 -24.96 -1.82
C ALA A 451 19.71 -26.34 -2.08
N GLY A 452 20.45 -26.53 -3.18
CA GLY A 452 21.11 -27.79 -3.57
C GLY A 452 21.63 -27.69 -5.00
N SER A 453 22.05 -28.81 -5.59
CA SER A 453 22.23 -28.91 -7.05
C SER A 453 20.88 -28.87 -7.78
N GLU A 454 20.89 -28.66 -9.10
CA GLU A 454 19.66 -28.65 -9.91
C GLU A 454 18.91 -29.98 -9.82
N GLU A 455 19.62 -31.12 -9.94
CA GLU A 455 19.02 -32.46 -9.81
C GLU A 455 18.43 -32.69 -8.40
N GLU A 456 19.17 -32.32 -7.34
CA GLU A 456 18.69 -32.45 -5.96
C GLU A 456 17.44 -31.59 -5.70
N LEU A 457 17.39 -30.38 -6.27
CA LEU A 457 16.24 -29.49 -6.14
C LEU A 457 15.02 -30.06 -6.89
N LEU A 458 15.21 -30.58 -8.11
CA LEU A 458 14.15 -31.21 -8.88
C LEU A 458 13.61 -32.46 -8.16
N ASP A 459 14.49 -33.30 -7.61
CA ASP A 459 14.10 -34.46 -6.79
C ASP A 459 13.29 -34.04 -5.56
N ALA A 460 13.72 -32.96 -4.87
CA ALA A 460 13.00 -32.41 -3.73
C ALA A 460 11.65 -31.80 -4.12
N VAL A 461 11.56 -31.17 -5.30
CA VAL A 461 10.30 -30.64 -5.85
C VAL A 461 9.34 -31.77 -6.19
N ASP A 462 9.81 -32.83 -6.85
CA ASP A 462 9.01 -34.02 -7.17
C ASP A 462 8.54 -34.72 -5.89
N GLU A 463 9.41 -34.82 -4.88
CA GLU A 463 9.04 -35.33 -3.56
C GLU A 463 7.99 -34.42 -2.90
N GLY A 464 8.17 -33.11 -3.00
CA GLY A 464 7.23 -32.09 -2.54
C GLY A 464 5.86 -32.17 -3.20
N ILE A 465 5.79 -32.39 -4.51
CA ILE A 465 4.54 -32.55 -5.27
C ILE A 465 3.87 -33.88 -4.88
N ARG A 466 4.63 -34.98 -4.85
CA ARG A 466 4.14 -36.30 -4.40
C ARG A 466 3.58 -36.25 -2.97
N ALA A 467 4.24 -35.53 -2.07
CA ALA A 467 3.80 -35.33 -0.70
C ALA A 467 2.69 -34.26 -0.54
N SER A 468 2.21 -33.66 -1.64
CA SER A 468 1.24 -32.56 -1.62
C SER A 468 1.67 -31.37 -0.75
N VAL A 469 2.96 -31.07 -0.75
CA VAL A 469 3.58 -29.89 -0.15
C VAL A 469 3.66 -28.76 -1.17
N LEU A 470 4.06 -29.09 -2.40
CA LEU A 470 4.19 -28.15 -3.52
C LEU A 470 3.16 -28.40 -4.62
N GLN A 471 2.95 -27.38 -5.44
CA GLN A 471 2.22 -27.44 -6.71
C GLN A 471 2.93 -26.60 -7.76
N ALA A 472 2.84 -27.00 -9.02
CA ALA A 472 3.28 -26.18 -10.15
C ALA A 472 2.40 -24.93 -10.27
N THR A 473 2.99 -23.81 -10.67
CA THR A 473 2.22 -22.61 -10.99
C THR A 473 1.55 -22.77 -12.37
N ALA A 474 0.50 -21.97 -12.65
CA ALA A 474 -0.33 -22.13 -13.85
C ALA A 474 0.44 -21.85 -15.16
N ASP A 475 1.60 -21.22 -15.06
CA ASP A 475 2.44 -20.87 -16.19
C ASP A 475 3.44 -22.02 -16.45
N ARG A 476 3.06 -22.94 -17.34
CA ARG A 476 3.83 -24.16 -17.65
C ARG A 476 5.19 -23.88 -18.28
N GLU A 477 5.46 -22.65 -18.70
CA GLU A 477 6.75 -22.20 -19.24
C GLU A 477 7.65 -21.57 -18.16
N SER A 478 7.18 -21.44 -16.91
CA SER A 478 7.95 -20.83 -15.81
C SER A 478 8.50 -21.88 -14.85
N ASP A 479 9.79 -21.78 -14.50
CA ASP A 479 10.46 -22.58 -13.45
C ASP A 479 10.03 -22.17 -12.03
N ARG A 480 8.72 -21.93 -11.84
CA ARG A 480 8.14 -21.43 -10.60
C ARG A 480 7.18 -22.43 -9.96
N TYR A 481 7.41 -22.64 -8.66
CA TYR A 481 6.62 -23.54 -7.82
C TYR A 481 6.04 -22.78 -6.64
N ALA A 482 4.93 -23.29 -6.13
CA ALA A 482 4.26 -22.70 -4.97
C ALA A 482 4.03 -23.76 -3.90
N PHE A 483 4.22 -23.36 -2.64
CA PHE A 483 3.68 -24.12 -1.52
C PHE A 483 2.16 -24.13 -1.61
N THR A 484 1.58 -25.32 -1.52
CA THR A 484 0.11 -25.50 -1.57
C THR A 484 -0.59 -24.69 -0.47
N HIS A 485 0.10 -24.42 0.64
CA HIS A 485 -0.37 -23.56 1.72
C HIS A 485 0.77 -22.75 2.35
N GLY A 486 0.56 -21.46 2.65
CA GLY A 486 1.58 -20.58 3.25
C GLY A 486 2.14 -21.10 4.58
N LYS A 487 1.27 -21.71 5.41
CA LYS A 487 1.67 -22.35 6.68
C LYS A 487 2.72 -23.46 6.51
N MET A 488 2.84 -24.10 5.35
CA MET A 488 3.88 -25.11 5.12
C MET A 488 5.27 -24.49 5.06
N ALA A 489 5.40 -23.37 4.32
CA ALA A 489 6.65 -22.61 4.27
C ALA A 489 7.00 -22.03 5.65
N GLU A 490 6.00 -21.60 6.42
CA GLU A 490 6.18 -21.15 7.80
C GLU A 490 6.71 -22.27 8.72
N VAL A 491 6.07 -23.44 8.74
CA VAL A 491 6.52 -24.57 9.58
C VAL A 491 7.95 -25.00 9.20
N LEU A 492 8.30 -25.01 7.91
CA LEU A 492 9.68 -25.28 7.48
C LEU A 492 10.65 -24.24 8.06
N ARG A 493 10.35 -22.94 7.98
CA ARG A 493 11.18 -21.88 8.56
C ARG A 493 11.31 -22.00 10.08
N GLU A 494 10.20 -22.27 10.78
CA GLU A 494 10.15 -22.40 12.24
C GLU A 494 10.87 -23.67 12.76
N SER A 495 10.92 -24.74 11.95
CA SER A 495 11.60 -25.99 12.29
C SER A 495 13.13 -25.86 12.30
N VAL A 496 13.67 -24.79 11.73
CA VAL A 496 15.10 -24.57 11.58
C VAL A 496 15.64 -23.70 12.71
N ASN A 497 16.84 -24.05 13.18
CA ASN A 497 17.54 -23.23 14.17
C ASN A 497 17.65 -21.76 13.69
N PRO A 498 17.31 -20.76 14.53
CA PRO A 498 17.31 -19.36 14.12
C PRO A 498 18.62 -18.89 13.48
N ARG A 499 19.79 -19.39 13.91
CA ARG A 499 21.08 -19.02 13.29
C ARG A 499 21.22 -19.55 11.86
N ARG A 500 20.71 -20.75 11.59
CA ARG A 500 20.69 -21.31 10.22
C ARG A 500 19.70 -20.54 9.36
N LEU A 501 18.53 -20.20 9.90
CA LEU A 501 17.53 -19.40 9.21
C LEU A 501 18.08 -18.02 8.80
N ARG A 502 18.82 -17.34 9.70
CA ARG A 502 19.53 -16.08 9.37
C ARG A 502 20.52 -16.27 8.20
N ARG A 503 21.33 -17.34 8.24
CA ARG A 503 22.26 -17.65 7.15
C ARG A 503 21.55 -17.94 5.83
N MET A 504 20.37 -18.56 5.86
CA MET A 504 19.54 -18.78 4.68
C MET A 504 19.01 -17.46 4.13
N HIS A 505 18.49 -16.56 4.97
CA HIS A 505 18.08 -15.22 4.55
C HIS A 505 19.23 -14.45 3.90
N GLU A 506 20.44 -14.50 4.46
CA GLU A 506 21.61 -13.84 3.88
C GLU A 506 21.98 -14.41 2.49
N ARG A 507 21.90 -15.74 2.31
CA ARG A 507 22.17 -16.38 1.00
C ARG A 507 21.11 -16.01 -0.04
N VAL A 508 19.84 -15.96 0.37
CA VAL A 508 18.75 -15.51 -0.50
C VAL A 508 18.95 -14.05 -0.91
N ALA A 509 19.32 -13.17 0.03
CA ALA A 509 19.63 -11.78 -0.28
C ALA A 509 20.79 -11.64 -1.28
N GLN A 510 21.87 -12.43 -1.11
CA GLN A 510 23.00 -12.45 -2.04
C GLN A 510 22.62 -12.97 -3.44
N ALA A 511 21.69 -13.92 -3.53
CA ALA A 511 21.19 -14.42 -4.80
C ALA A 511 20.29 -13.38 -5.50
N LEU A 512 19.38 -12.73 -4.75
CA LEU A 512 18.55 -11.64 -5.24
C LEU A 512 19.39 -10.45 -5.73
N GLU A 513 20.43 -10.07 -4.98
CA GLU A 513 21.37 -9.01 -5.37
C GLU A 513 22.05 -9.28 -6.72
N ARG A 514 22.32 -10.55 -7.07
CA ARG A 514 22.95 -10.91 -8.35
C ARG A 514 21.96 -11.02 -9.50
N ARG A 515 20.75 -11.56 -9.25
CA ARG A 515 19.73 -11.78 -10.30
C ARG A 515 18.86 -10.55 -10.56
N THR A 516 18.46 -9.86 -9.50
CA THR A 516 17.45 -8.79 -9.52
C THR A 516 17.86 -7.66 -8.58
N PRO A 517 18.95 -6.94 -8.86
CA PRO A 517 19.46 -5.87 -7.99
C PRO A 517 18.45 -4.73 -7.75
N ASP A 518 17.47 -4.57 -8.64
CA ASP A 518 16.42 -3.56 -8.52
C ASP A 518 15.37 -3.89 -7.44
N ALA A 519 15.30 -5.14 -6.97
CA ALA A 519 14.37 -5.61 -5.93
C ALA A 519 14.81 -5.21 -4.50
N ALA A 520 15.13 -3.92 -4.31
CA ALA A 520 15.73 -3.41 -3.08
C ALA A 520 14.91 -3.70 -1.82
N ALA A 521 13.58 -3.63 -1.91
CA ALA A 521 12.66 -3.93 -0.82
C ALA A 521 12.82 -5.36 -0.26
N GLU A 522 12.83 -6.35 -1.16
CA GLU A 522 13.01 -7.76 -0.79
C GLU A 522 14.43 -8.00 -0.25
N ILE A 523 15.44 -7.47 -0.94
CA ILE A 523 16.85 -7.60 -0.53
C ILE A 523 17.08 -7.01 0.87
N ALA A 524 16.54 -5.81 1.15
CA ALA A 524 16.65 -5.15 2.45
C ALA A 524 16.06 -6.02 3.57
N THR A 525 14.86 -6.59 3.35
CA THR A 525 14.17 -7.44 4.32
C THR A 525 14.96 -8.71 4.60
N HIS A 526 15.53 -9.35 3.57
CA HIS A 526 16.34 -10.54 3.74
C HIS A 526 17.68 -10.25 4.44
N TYR A 527 18.36 -9.14 4.14
CA TYR A 527 19.59 -8.78 4.86
C TYR A 527 19.34 -8.40 6.33
N ASP A 528 18.23 -7.70 6.62
CA ASP A 528 17.82 -7.38 7.99
C ASP A 528 17.57 -8.66 8.79
N ARG A 529 16.76 -9.59 8.26
CA ARG A 529 16.52 -10.91 8.89
C ARG A 529 17.79 -11.76 8.94
N GLY A 530 18.68 -11.61 7.96
CA GLY A 530 20.00 -12.27 7.93
C GLY A 530 20.99 -11.74 8.97
N GLY A 531 20.75 -10.54 9.50
CA GLY A 531 21.64 -9.86 10.44
C GLY A 531 22.86 -9.20 9.80
N ASN A 532 22.84 -8.96 8.49
CA ASN A 532 23.89 -8.23 7.79
C ASN A 532 23.54 -6.73 7.77
N ALA A 533 23.90 -6.03 8.84
CA ALA A 533 23.48 -4.65 9.07
C ALA A 533 23.93 -3.67 7.97
N GLU A 534 25.15 -3.83 7.45
CA GLU A 534 25.69 -2.94 6.41
C GLU A 534 24.85 -2.99 5.13
N LYS A 535 24.58 -4.20 4.63
CA LYS A 535 23.76 -4.37 3.42
C LYS A 535 22.28 -4.09 3.67
N ALA A 536 21.76 -4.46 4.84
CA ALA A 536 20.38 -4.14 5.23
C ALA A 536 20.16 -2.62 5.21
N TYR A 537 21.08 -1.84 5.78
CA TYR A 537 21.06 -0.39 5.71
C TYR A 537 21.08 0.13 4.27
N HIS A 538 22.03 -0.35 3.44
CA HIS A 538 22.18 0.12 2.07
C HIS A 538 20.91 -0.10 1.23
N TYR A 539 20.37 -1.31 1.22
CA TYR A 539 19.18 -1.64 0.44
C TYR A 539 17.91 -1.04 1.03
N ALA A 540 17.82 -0.86 2.36
CA ALA A 540 16.70 -0.15 2.97
C ALA A 540 16.65 1.33 2.56
N ILE A 541 17.80 2.01 2.46
CA ILE A 541 17.85 3.37 1.92
C ILE A 541 17.40 3.39 0.44
N LEU A 542 17.87 2.43 -0.36
CA LEU A 542 17.47 2.33 -1.77
C LEU A 542 15.96 2.06 -1.91
N ALA A 543 15.40 1.16 -1.11
CA ALA A 543 13.96 0.86 -1.08
C ALA A 543 13.13 2.07 -0.62
N ALA A 544 13.61 2.83 0.37
CA ALA A 544 12.97 4.07 0.80
C ALA A 544 12.99 5.14 -0.30
N ASP A 545 14.10 5.26 -1.04
CA ASP A 545 14.21 6.19 -2.17
C ASP A 545 13.31 5.77 -3.35
N GLN A 546 13.22 4.48 -3.65
CA GLN A 546 12.28 3.92 -4.63
C GLN A 546 10.82 4.19 -4.21
N ALA A 547 10.47 3.96 -2.95
CA ALA A 547 9.14 4.23 -2.41
C ALA A 547 8.79 5.73 -2.49
N LYS A 548 9.74 6.60 -2.14
CA LYS A 548 9.59 8.05 -2.29
C LYS A 548 9.37 8.47 -3.74
N ALA A 549 10.05 7.84 -4.70
CA ALA A 549 9.90 8.12 -6.13
C ALA A 549 8.49 7.81 -6.66
N VAL A 550 7.77 6.87 -6.05
CA VAL A 550 6.36 6.56 -6.34
C VAL A 550 5.37 7.12 -5.31
N TYR A 551 5.82 8.08 -4.49
CA TYR A 551 5.01 8.78 -3.48
C TYR A 551 4.42 7.88 -2.38
N ALA A 552 5.02 6.71 -2.17
CA ALA A 552 4.68 5.74 -1.13
C ALA A 552 5.42 6.07 0.17
N HIS A 553 4.99 7.16 0.80
CA HIS A 553 5.65 7.72 1.98
C HIS A 553 5.56 6.81 3.22
N THR A 554 4.45 6.09 3.40
CA THR A 554 4.26 5.18 4.53
C THR A 554 5.26 4.02 4.46
N GLU A 555 5.33 3.36 3.31
CA GLU A 555 6.25 2.26 3.03
C GLU A 555 7.72 2.74 3.07
N GLY A 556 7.97 3.95 2.55
CA GLY A 556 9.28 4.61 2.66
C GLY A 556 9.73 4.81 4.10
N THR A 557 8.84 5.22 5.01
CA THR A 557 9.12 5.33 6.45
C THR A 557 9.45 3.97 7.07
N GLU A 558 8.73 2.92 6.71
CA GLU A 558 9.02 1.56 7.20
C GLU A 558 10.42 1.08 6.79
N PHE A 559 10.83 1.32 5.54
CA PHE A 559 12.19 1.06 5.08
C PHE A 559 13.22 1.93 5.80
N LEU A 560 12.93 3.20 6.08
CA LEU A 560 13.84 4.03 6.86
C LEU A 560 13.99 3.55 8.31
N HIS A 561 12.97 2.96 8.93
CA HIS A 561 13.12 2.28 10.22
C HIS A 561 13.94 0.99 10.13
N VAL A 562 13.94 0.31 8.97
CA VAL A 562 14.89 -0.79 8.68
C VAL A 562 16.31 -0.26 8.60
N ALA A 563 16.53 0.87 7.92
CA ALA A 563 17.83 1.52 7.89
C ALA A 563 18.26 2.00 9.29
N GLU A 564 17.35 2.59 10.07
CA GLU A 564 17.63 3.12 11.40
C GLU A 564 18.19 2.06 12.35
N ARG A 565 17.52 0.90 12.45
CA ARG A 565 17.95 -0.21 13.32
C ARG A 565 19.25 -0.90 12.86
N ASN A 566 19.60 -0.75 11.58
CA ASN A 566 20.81 -1.32 10.98
C ASN A 566 21.94 -0.28 10.76
N ALA A 567 21.77 0.95 11.25
CA ALA A 567 22.76 2.00 11.09
C ALA A 567 24.08 1.64 11.80
N ALA A 568 25.14 1.40 11.02
CA ALA A 568 26.45 1.00 11.54
C ALA A 568 27.23 2.13 12.24
N SER A 569 26.79 3.39 12.08
CA SER A 569 27.44 4.56 12.68
C SER A 569 26.41 5.62 13.05
N PRO A 570 26.72 6.54 13.98
CA PRO A 570 25.80 7.65 14.25
C PRO A 570 25.64 8.61 13.06
N ALA A 571 26.58 8.64 12.11
CA ALA A 571 26.43 9.39 10.86
C ALA A 571 25.32 8.81 9.97
N HIS A 572 25.28 7.48 9.81
CA HIS A 572 24.18 6.79 9.13
C HIS A 572 22.83 7.05 9.81
N LEU A 573 22.81 7.03 11.14
CA LEU A 573 21.61 7.31 11.92
C LEU A 573 21.11 8.75 11.70
N ALA A 574 22.02 9.73 11.67
CA ALA A 574 21.68 11.12 11.38
C ALA A 574 21.10 11.28 9.96
N ASP A 575 21.71 10.65 8.95
CA ASP A 575 21.21 10.68 7.56
C ASP A 575 19.81 10.06 7.43
N VAL A 576 19.53 8.95 8.13
CA VAL A 576 18.19 8.34 8.19
C VAL A 576 17.17 9.29 8.82
N ARG A 577 17.52 9.94 9.94
CA ARG A 577 16.63 10.90 10.61
C ARG A 577 16.29 12.11 9.75
N VAL A 578 17.24 12.61 8.95
CA VAL A 578 16.97 13.67 7.95
C VAL A 578 15.90 13.20 6.97
N ARG A 579 16.01 11.98 6.45
CA ARG A 579 15.05 11.41 5.48
C ARG A 579 13.69 11.19 6.12
N LEU A 580 13.64 10.67 7.35
CA LEU A 580 12.39 10.53 8.12
C LEU A 580 11.74 11.90 8.34
N ALA A 581 12.51 12.94 8.71
CA ALA A 581 11.98 14.28 8.92
C ALA A 581 11.36 14.87 7.64
N GLN A 582 12.00 14.64 6.49
CA GLN A 582 11.47 15.06 5.18
C GLN A 582 10.17 14.34 4.82
N ILE A 583 10.08 13.03 5.08
CA ILE A 583 8.85 12.27 4.83
C ILE A 583 7.75 12.72 5.79
N ALA A 584 8.05 12.83 7.08
CA ALA A 584 7.12 13.30 8.12
C ALA A 584 6.59 14.70 7.79
N GLU A 585 7.43 15.62 7.29
CA GLU A 585 6.97 16.91 6.78
C GLU A 585 5.98 16.74 5.60
N ALA A 586 6.33 15.91 4.61
CA ALA A 586 5.52 15.71 3.41
C ALA A 586 4.13 15.13 3.73
N VAL A 587 4.01 14.31 4.77
CA VAL A 587 2.73 13.72 5.22
C VAL A 587 2.02 14.52 6.32
N GLY A 588 2.56 15.67 6.74
CA GLY A 588 1.94 16.55 7.72
C GLY A 588 2.18 16.19 9.20
N GLN A 589 3.10 15.25 9.48
CA GLN A 589 3.51 14.86 10.83
C GLN A 589 4.57 15.84 11.38
N TYR A 590 4.19 17.11 11.55
CA TYR A 590 5.14 18.19 11.86
C TYR A 590 5.84 18.05 13.21
N VAL A 591 5.18 17.47 14.22
CA VAL A 591 5.78 17.24 15.55
C VAL A 591 6.91 16.23 15.46
N GLU A 592 6.65 15.09 14.84
CA GLU A 592 7.65 14.03 14.61
C GLU A 592 8.80 14.55 13.72
N ALA A 593 8.48 15.28 12.65
CA ALA A 593 9.48 15.91 11.80
C ALA A 593 10.39 16.87 12.59
N GLN A 594 9.83 17.61 13.56
CA GLN A 594 10.60 18.51 14.42
C GLN A 594 11.53 17.73 15.35
N GLU A 595 11.05 16.68 16.00
CA GLU A 595 11.86 15.82 16.89
C GLU A 595 13.02 15.16 16.15
N LEU A 596 12.76 14.66 14.94
CA LEU A 596 13.78 14.09 14.06
C LEU A 596 14.81 15.14 13.61
N CYS A 597 14.38 16.37 13.31
CA CYS A 597 15.30 17.48 13.05
C CYS A 597 16.20 17.75 14.25
N ASP A 598 15.64 17.87 15.46
CA ASP A 598 16.40 18.15 16.68
C ASP A 598 17.49 17.09 16.92
N LEU A 599 17.15 15.80 16.78
CA LEU A 599 18.09 14.68 16.91
C LEU A 599 19.20 14.68 15.85
N ALA A 600 18.93 15.15 14.64
CA ALA A 600 19.91 15.21 13.56
C ALA A 600 20.81 16.46 13.66
N ILE A 601 20.25 17.59 14.09
CA ILE A 601 20.98 18.86 14.31
C ILE A 601 22.09 18.65 15.34
N ASP A 602 21.77 18.06 16.50
CA ASP A 602 22.73 17.82 17.58
C ASP A 602 23.97 17.03 17.08
N TRP A 603 23.75 16.07 16.18
CA TRP A 603 24.83 15.29 15.59
C TRP A 603 25.67 16.11 14.61
N PHE A 604 25.06 16.79 13.63
CA PHE A 604 25.79 17.54 12.61
C PHE A 604 26.58 18.73 13.21
N GLU A 605 26.04 19.40 14.23
CA GLU A 605 26.76 20.44 14.97
C GLU A 605 27.98 19.86 15.71
N GLY A 606 27.83 18.71 16.36
CA GLY A 606 28.94 18.01 17.01
C GLY A 606 30.07 17.59 16.06
N GLN A 607 29.75 17.36 14.79
CA GLN A 607 30.74 17.06 13.74
C GLN A 607 31.29 18.32 13.02
N GLY A 608 30.76 19.50 13.31
CA GLY A 608 31.12 20.75 12.63
C GLY A 608 30.54 20.91 11.22
N ASP A 609 29.55 20.10 10.82
CA ASP A 609 28.82 20.26 9.55
C ASP A 609 27.71 21.32 9.69
N LEU A 610 28.14 22.58 9.71
CA LEU A 610 27.26 23.72 9.91
C LEU A 610 26.24 23.90 8.78
N LYS A 611 26.52 23.42 7.55
CA LYS A 611 25.59 23.57 6.42
C LYS A 611 24.40 22.63 6.53
N ARG A 612 24.63 21.35 6.86
CA ARG A 612 23.53 20.40 7.09
C ARG A 612 22.74 20.76 8.34
N SER A 613 23.42 21.17 9.43
CA SER A 613 22.73 21.69 10.62
C SER A 613 21.85 22.88 10.28
N LEU A 614 22.37 23.88 9.54
CA LEU A 614 21.60 25.05 9.11
C LEU A 614 20.34 24.63 8.32
N SER A 615 20.49 23.73 7.35
CA SER A 615 19.36 23.25 6.53
C SER A 615 18.25 22.65 7.38
N LEU A 616 18.61 21.84 8.39
CA LEU A 616 17.66 21.25 9.33
C LEU A 616 17.06 22.26 10.30
N ARG A 617 17.84 23.24 10.76
CA ARG A 617 17.33 24.34 11.60
C ARG A 617 16.30 25.18 10.83
N VAL A 618 16.54 25.46 9.55
CA VAL A 618 15.57 26.15 8.68
C VAL A 618 14.29 25.33 8.53
N LEU A 619 14.40 24.03 8.24
CA LEU A 619 13.25 23.11 8.18
C LEU A 619 12.48 23.11 9.51
N ARG A 620 13.17 22.94 10.63
CA ARG A 620 12.58 22.93 11.97
C ARG A 620 11.81 24.21 12.29
N GLU A 621 12.37 25.38 12.01
CA GLU A 621 11.68 26.65 12.28
C GLU A 621 10.47 26.85 11.35
N ARG A 622 10.51 26.35 10.10
CA ARG A 622 9.32 26.31 9.24
C ARG A 622 8.21 25.45 9.87
N LEU A 623 8.55 24.26 10.37
CA LEU A 623 7.61 23.34 11.02
C LEU A 623 7.00 23.96 12.28
N ARG A 624 7.81 24.63 13.11
CA ARG A 624 7.33 25.37 14.29
C ARG A 624 6.36 26.48 13.93
N GLY A 625 6.61 27.20 12.84
CA GLY A 625 5.67 28.19 12.30
C GLY A 625 4.31 27.59 11.93
N LEU A 626 4.29 26.39 11.34
CA LEU A 626 3.06 25.63 11.03
C LEU A 626 2.35 25.09 12.28
N LEU A 627 3.10 24.86 13.36
CA LEU A 627 2.58 24.44 14.66
C LEU A 627 2.12 25.62 15.54
N GLY A 628 2.09 26.85 15.01
CA GLY A 628 1.58 28.02 15.71
C GLY A 628 2.61 28.78 16.56
N GLN A 629 3.91 28.61 16.31
CA GLN A 629 4.93 29.45 16.95
C GLN A 629 4.64 30.95 16.70
N PRO A 630 4.76 31.82 17.72
CA PRO A 630 4.50 33.25 17.56
C PRO A 630 5.38 33.88 16.47
N ALA A 631 4.78 34.68 15.58
CA ALA A 631 5.47 35.28 14.43
C ALA A 631 6.71 36.10 14.82
N ARG A 632 6.68 36.78 15.98
CA ARG A 632 7.85 37.51 16.49
C ARG A 632 9.03 36.60 16.79
N GLN A 633 8.76 35.47 17.44
CA GLN A 633 9.80 34.49 17.76
C GLN A 633 10.35 33.86 16.48
N THR A 634 9.48 33.48 15.53
CA THR A 634 9.91 32.96 14.23
C THR A 634 10.78 33.97 13.48
N LEU A 635 10.41 35.26 13.49
CA LEU A 635 11.18 36.33 12.87
C LEU A 635 12.58 36.46 13.48
N ASP A 636 12.68 36.58 14.81
CA ASP A 636 13.96 36.78 15.49
C ASP A 636 14.94 35.60 15.22
N VAL A 637 14.42 34.36 15.15
CA VAL A 637 15.23 33.17 14.80
C VAL A 637 15.59 33.16 13.32
N ALA A 638 14.65 33.46 12.42
CA ALA A 638 14.91 33.47 10.98
C ALA A 638 15.94 34.54 10.58
N ASP A 639 15.92 35.72 11.21
CA ASP A 639 16.93 36.77 11.01
C ASP A 639 18.34 36.33 11.47
N ALA A 640 18.43 35.57 12.56
CA ALA A 640 19.70 35.01 13.02
C ALA A 640 20.22 33.94 12.05
N LEU A 641 19.34 33.05 11.59
CA LEU A 641 19.67 32.01 10.62
C LEU A 641 20.05 32.59 9.25
N ASP A 642 19.43 33.68 8.77
CA ASP A 642 19.79 34.27 7.47
C ASP A 642 21.22 34.84 7.49
N LYS A 643 21.62 35.47 8.60
CA LYS A 643 23.00 35.96 8.78
C LYS A 643 24.00 34.82 8.77
N GLU A 644 23.69 33.72 9.45
CA GLU A 644 24.51 32.50 9.45
C GLU A 644 24.57 31.86 8.06
N ALA A 645 23.43 31.77 7.37
CA ALA A 645 23.35 31.26 6.01
C ALA A 645 24.15 32.12 5.03
N GLN A 646 24.17 33.45 5.23
CA GLN A 646 24.98 34.37 4.45
C GLN A 646 26.48 34.13 4.64
N THR A 647 26.95 33.90 5.87
CA THR A 647 28.38 33.62 6.12
C THR A 647 28.80 32.26 5.57
N LEU A 648 27.90 31.28 5.56
CA LEU A 648 28.13 29.94 5.00
C LEU A 648 27.95 29.86 3.46
N GLY A 649 27.44 30.92 2.83
CA GLY A 649 27.13 30.93 1.39
C GLY A 649 26.00 29.97 1.01
N ALA A 650 25.01 29.81 1.89
CA ALA A 650 23.88 28.90 1.77
C ALA A 650 22.66 29.61 1.12
N ASP A 651 22.81 30.01 -0.15
CA ASP A 651 21.84 30.90 -0.83
C ASP A 651 20.42 30.30 -0.94
N ALA A 652 20.27 28.98 -1.06
CA ALA A 652 18.95 28.32 -1.14
C ALA A 652 18.18 28.37 0.21
N GLU A 653 18.89 28.12 1.31
CA GLU A 653 18.37 28.25 2.67
C GLU A 653 17.98 29.70 2.96
N ARG A 654 18.78 30.66 2.50
CA ARG A 654 18.47 32.09 2.60
C ARG A 654 17.18 32.48 1.88
N VAL A 655 16.93 31.96 0.67
CA VAL A 655 15.65 32.17 -0.01
C VAL A 655 14.48 31.70 0.86
N SER A 656 14.61 30.53 1.49
CA SER A 656 13.58 29.99 2.37
C SER A 656 13.37 30.84 3.62
N LEU A 657 14.46 31.31 4.23
CA LEU A 657 14.44 32.19 5.40
C LEU A 657 13.83 33.56 5.08
N LEU A 658 14.18 34.18 3.95
CA LEU A 658 13.61 35.46 3.52
C LEU A 658 12.10 35.36 3.28
N LYS A 659 11.59 34.23 2.76
CA LYS A 659 10.15 33.97 2.67
C LYS A 659 9.50 33.88 4.07
N MET A 660 10.15 33.24 5.03
CA MET A 660 9.67 33.15 6.42
C MET A 660 9.69 34.50 7.13
N ILE A 661 10.76 35.29 6.94
CA ILE A 661 10.90 36.66 7.43
C ILE A 661 9.77 37.52 6.87
N SER A 662 9.54 37.46 5.55
CA SER A 662 8.46 38.18 4.88
C SER A 662 7.08 37.83 5.45
N LEU A 663 6.76 36.54 5.60
CA LEU A 663 5.50 36.09 6.18
C LEU A 663 5.36 36.54 7.65
N SER A 664 6.42 36.45 8.44
CA SER A 664 6.40 36.80 9.85
C SER A 664 6.23 38.30 10.05
N GLN A 665 6.91 39.13 9.24
CA GLN A 665 6.74 40.59 9.24
C GLN A 665 5.32 40.99 8.80
N TRP A 666 4.77 40.32 7.79
CA TRP A 666 3.38 40.53 7.38
C TRP A 666 2.39 40.22 8.52
N ARG A 667 2.58 39.08 9.20
CA ARG A 667 1.78 38.70 10.38
C ARG A 667 1.91 39.70 11.54
N LEU A 668 3.02 40.42 11.63
CA LEU A 668 3.26 41.48 12.62
C LEU A 668 2.78 42.87 12.16
N GLY A 669 2.23 43.00 10.94
CA GLY A 669 1.73 44.26 10.39
C GLY A 669 2.80 45.17 9.75
N ASP A 670 4.06 44.75 9.68
CA ASP A 670 5.12 45.50 8.97
C ASP A 670 5.14 45.12 7.48
N THR A 671 4.19 45.67 6.72
CA THR A 671 4.02 45.38 5.29
C THR A 671 5.24 45.80 4.46
N GLN A 672 5.89 46.91 4.83
CA GLN A 672 7.05 47.41 4.10
C GLN A 672 8.28 46.51 4.29
N ALA A 673 8.54 46.02 5.51
CA ALA A 673 9.61 45.04 5.72
C ALA A 673 9.28 43.73 5.01
N SER A 674 8.02 43.29 5.08
CA SER A 674 7.56 42.07 4.40
C SER A 674 7.79 42.11 2.89
N GLU A 675 7.47 43.23 2.24
CA GLU A 675 7.73 43.47 0.82
C GLU A 675 9.23 43.42 0.52
N ARG A 676 10.07 44.11 1.31
CA ARG A 676 11.54 44.10 1.11
C ARG A 676 12.10 42.69 1.14
N ALA A 677 11.75 41.92 2.17
CA ALA A 677 12.20 40.54 2.33
C ALA A 677 11.72 39.64 1.18
N ALA A 678 10.49 39.82 0.69
CA ALA A 678 9.98 39.07 -0.45
C ALA A 678 10.71 39.40 -1.76
N TRP A 679 11.05 40.67 -2.00
CA TRP A 679 11.87 41.07 -3.14
C TRP A 679 13.29 40.51 -3.06
N ASP A 680 13.90 40.53 -1.87
CA ASP A 680 15.20 39.89 -1.63
C ASP A 680 15.15 38.39 -1.93
N ALA A 681 14.07 37.70 -1.51
CA ALA A 681 13.87 36.28 -1.82
C ALA A 681 13.80 36.03 -3.33
N VAL A 682 13.04 36.84 -4.08
CA VAL A 682 12.94 36.71 -5.54
C VAL A 682 14.29 36.94 -6.22
N ARG A 683 15.00 38.02 -5.88
CA ARG A 683 16.34 38.32 -6.45
C ARG A 683 17.32 37.19 -6.20
N LEU A 684 17.30 36.64 -4.98
CA LEU A 684 18.20 35.56 -4.62
C LEU A 684 17.81 34.24 -5.31
N ALA A 685 16.51 33.95 -5.42
CA ALA A 685 16.04 32.78 -6.15
C ALA A 685 16.39 32.83 -7.65
N GLU A 686 16.30 34.01 -8.28
CA GLU A 686 16.77 34.21 -9.66
C GLU A 686 18.28 33.93 -9.81
N LYS A 687 19.09 34.30 -8.81
CA LYS A 687 20.53 34.00 -8.78
C LYS A 687 20.82 32.50 -8.58
N VAL A 688 20.04 31.83 -7.72
CA VAL A 688 20.15 30.37 -7.48
C VAL A 688 19.74 29.58 -8.74
N ALA A 689 18.93 30.17 -9.62
CA ALA A 689 18.44 29.57 -10.86
C ALA A 689 17.62 28.29 -10.62
N ASP A 690 16.88 28.23 -9.51
CA ASP A 690 15.92 27.18 -9.19
C ASP A 690 14.49 27.69 -9.49
N PRO A 691 13.81 27.14 -10.51
CA PRO A 691 12.44 27.52 -10.88
C PRO A 691 11.41 27.34 -9.76
N ALA A 692 11.52 26.30 -8.93
CA ALA A 692 10.56 26.04 -7.86
C ALA A 692 10.74 27.05 -6.72
N LEU A 693 11.99 27.34 -6.34
CA LEU A 693 12.28 28.41 -5.37
C LEU A 693 11.83 29.77 -5.88
N LEU A 694 12.03 30.06 -7.17
CA LEU A 694 11.56 31.31 -7.78
C LEU A 694 10.03 31.39 -7.78
N GLY A 695 9.33 30.33 -8.17
CA GLY A 695 7.86 30.26 -8.16
C GLY A 695 7.29 30.54 -6.78
N ASP A 696 7.83 29.90 -5.74
CA ASP A 696 7.42 30.13 -4.35
C ASP A 696 7.69 31.58 -3.89
N SER A 697 8.83 32.14 -4.31
CA SER A 697 9.22 33.50 -3.92
C SER A 697 8.33 34.54 -4.59
N LEU A 698 7.97 34.33 -5.86
CA LEU A 698 7.01 35.17 -6.58
C LEU A 698 5.63 35.12 -5.93
N MET A 699 5.16 33.94 -5.52
CA MET A 699 3.89 33.82 -4.78
C MET A 699 3.93 34.57 -3.45
N ARG A 700 5.04 34.46 -2.70
CA ARG A 700 5.20 35.19 -1.44
C ARG A 700 5.18 36.70 -1.68
N LEU A 701 5.89 37.16 -2.70
CA LEU A 701 5.93 38.56 -3.09
C LEU A 701 4.56 39.09 -3.52
N GLY A 702 3.84 38.36 -4.38
CA GLY A 702 2.49 38.71 -4.81
C GLY A 702 1.57 38.93 -3.62
N MET A 703 1.60 38.04 -2.64
CA MET A 703 0.81 38.20 -1.41
C MET A 703 1.30 39.30 -0.48
N ALA A 704 2.61 39.60 -0.44
CA ALA A 704 3.16 40.67 0.40
C ALA A 704 2.76 42.05 -0.10
N ILE A 705 2.72 42.26 -1.42
CA ILE A 705 2.38 43.56 -2.03
C ILE A 705 0.89 43.70 -2.36
N GLN A 706 0.10 42.62 -2.33
CA GLN A 706 -1.32 42.64 -2.71
C GLN A 706 -2.15 43.73 -1.99
N PRO A 707 -1.98 43.99 -0.67
CA PRO A 707 -2.76 45.02 0.01
C PRO A 707 -2.56 46.43 -0.57
N ASP A 708 -1.31 46.78 -0.89
CA ASP A 708 -0.94 48.12 -1.33
C ASP A 708 -0.94 48.26 -2.87
N GLN A 709 -0.63 47.18 -3.58
CA GLN A 709 -0.33 47.15 -5.01
C GLN A 709 -0.99 45.95 -5.72
N PRO A 710 -2.33 45.80 -5.67
CA PRO A 710 -3.02 44.60 -6.15
C PRO A 710 -2.86 44.35 -7.66
N THR A 711 -2.73 45.41 -8.48
CA THR A 711 -2.46 45.27 -9.92
C THR A 711 -1.08 44.69 -10.20
N GLN A 712 -0.05 45.08 -9.45
CA GLN A 712 1.28 44.51 -9.60
C GLN A 712 1.34 43.08 -9.06
N ALA A 713 0.66 42.82 -7.93
CA ALA A 713 0.50 41.48 -7.38
C ALA A 713 -0.10 40.51 -8.41
N LEU A 714 -1.09 40.95 -9.18
CA LEU A 714 -1.71 40.16 -10.23
C LEU A 714 -0.70 39.71 -11.29
N GLU A 715 0.15 40.62 -11.79
CA GLU A 715 1.16 40.29 -12.81
C GLU A 715 2.25 39.35 -12.27
N ILE A 716 2.68 39.55 -11.02
CA ILE A 716 3.63 38.64 -10.35
C ILE A 716 3.03 37.25 -10.18
N GLN A 717 1.76 37.18 -9.77
CA GLN A 717 1.08 35.92 -9.53
C GLN A 717 0.80 35.15 -10.84
N LYS A 718 0.54 35.86 -11.96
CA LYS A 718 0.50 35.25 -13.30
C LYS A 718 1.85 34.72 -13.74
N ARG A 719 2.95 35.45 -13.48
CA ARG A 719 4.32 34.96 -13.74
C ARG A 719 4.61 33.69 -12.93
N ALA A 720 4.21 33.65 -11.66
CA ALA A 720 4.33 32.45 -10.84
C ALA A 720 3.51 31.28 -11.41
N LEU A 721 2.25 31.53 -11.80
CA LEU A 721 1.40 30.50 -12.42
C LEU A 721 2.03 29.91 -13.68
N ALA A 722 2.49 30.75 -14.62
CA ALA A 722 3.13 30.30 -15.85
C ALA A 722 4.38 29.44 -15.57
N LEU A 723 5.12 29.75 -14.50
CA LEU A 723 6.26 28.95 -14.07
C LEU A 723 5.82 27.57 -13.57
N TRP A 724 4.80 27.50 -12.71
CA TRP A 724 4.26 26.22 -12.24
C TRP A 724 3.56 25.40 -13.34
N GLU A 725 2.97 26.06 -14.33
CA GLU A 725 2.46 25.41 -15.55
C GLU A 725 3.61 24.81 -16.37
N SER A 726 4.71 25.55 -16.56
CA SER A 726 5.89 25.05 -17.29
C SER A 726 6.58 23.89 -16.57
N LEU A 727 6.51 23.87 -15.24
CA LEU A 727 7.00 22.75 -14.44
C LEU A 727 6.02 21.57 -14.48
N GLY A 728 4.72 21.80 -14.70
CA GLY A 728 3.67 20.79 -14.55
C GLY A 728 3.20 20.58 -13.12
N ASP A 729 3.58 21.47 -12.18
CA ASP A 729 3.27 21.33 -10.75
C ASP A 729 1.82 21.75 -10.48
N ARG A 730 0.93 20.76 -10.39
CA ARG A 730 -0.49 20.98 -10.07
C ARG A 730 -0.70 21.61 -8.69
N ARG A 731 0.15 21.33 -7.70
CA ARG A 731 0.02 21.92 -6.35
C ARG A 731 0.44 23.39 -6.36
N GLY A 732 1.54 23.70 -7.04
CA GLY A 732 1.97 25.07 -7.32
C GLY A 732 0.91 25.88 -8.06
N GLN A 733 0.29 25.29 -9.09
CA GLN A 733 -0.83 25.87 -9.82
C GLN A 733 -2.05 26.11 -8.93
N ALA A 734 -2.47 25.13 -8.12
CA ALA A 734 -3.61 25.28 -7.20
C ALA A 734 -3.39 26.41 -6.18
N ARG A 735 -2.20 26.47 -5.57
CA ARG A 735 -1.84 27.58 -4.66
C ARG A 735 -1.83 28.92 -5.39
N CYS A 736 -1.34 28.96 -6.63
CA CYS A 736 -1.35 30.19 -7.43
C CYS A 736 -2.75 30.66 -7.78
N HIS A 737 -3.64 29.76 -8.19
CA HIS A 737 -5.03 30.08 -8.46
C HIS A 737 -5.76 30.55 -7.20
N ASN A 738 -5.47 29.97 -6.04
CA ASN A 738 -5.98 30.46 -4.76
C ASN A 738 -5.55 31.92 -4.51
N ASN A 739 -4.26 32.22 -4.67
CA ASN A 739 -3.74 33.59 -4.51
C ASN A 739 -4.27 34.57 -5.57
N LEU A 740 -4.45 34.13 -6.83
CA LEU A 740 -5.11 34.96 -7.84
C LEU A 740 -6.54 35.29 -7.42
N GLY A 741 -7.25 34.31 -6.84
CA GLY A 741 -8.57 34.51 -6.26
C GLY A 741 -8.58 35.67 -5.26
N THR A 742 -7.66 35.67 -4.29
CA THR A 742 -7.58 36.73 -3.28
C THR A 742 -7.17 38.08 -3.87
N VAL A 743 -6.25 38.11 -4.85
CA VAL A 743 -5.87 39.34 -5.57
C VAL A 743 -7.06 39.93 -6.34
N TYR A 744 -7.86 39.11 -7.03
CA TYR A 744 -9.03 39.58 -7.75
C TYR A 744 -10.14 40.11 -6.82
N VAL A 745 -10.29 39.55 -5.62
CA VAL A 745 -11.17 40.13 -4.59
C VAL A 745 -10.71 41.55 -4.24
N ALA A 746 -9.41 41.75 -4.02
CA ALA A 746 -8.88 43.08 -3.71
C ALA A 746 -9.06 44.09 -4.86
N LEU A 747 -9.09 43.62 -6.11
CA LEU A 747 -9.40 44.42 -7.30
C LEU A 747 -10.91 44.63 -7.54
N GLY A 748 -11.79 44.02 -6.72
CA GLY A 748 -13.24 44.06 -6.92
C GLY A 748 -13.74 43.25 -8.12
N GLN A 749 -12.92 42.35 -8.67
CA GLN A 749 -13.22 41.52 -9.85
C GLN A 749 -13.74 40.14 -9.43
N TRP A 750 -14.97 40.11 -8.91
CA TRP A 750 -15.58 38.94 -8.26
C TRP A 750 -15.70 37.68 -9.11
N GLU A 751 -16.09 37.83 -10.38
CA GLU A 751 -16.27 36.67 -11.25
C GLU A 751 -14.95 35.99 -11.57
N GLU A 752 -13.86 36.76 -11.74
CA GLU A 752 -12.51 36.22 -11.88
C GLU A 752 -12.02 35.56 -10.58
N ALA A 753 -12.32 36.16 -9.43
CA ALA A 753 -12.01 35.57 -8.13
C ALA A 753 -12.70 34.19 -7.97
N LYS A 754 -14.01 34.11 -8.24
CA LYS A 754 -14.77 32.85 -8.20
C LYS A 754 -14.22 31.83 -9.19
N ARG A 755 -13.92 32.24 -10.42
CA ARG A 755 -13.34 31.35 -11.45
C ARG A 755 -12.04 30.74 -10.98
N HIS A 756 -11.10 31.56 -10.51
CA HIS A 756 -9.80 31.07 -10.04
C HIS A 756 -9.88 30.20 -8.79
N LEU A 757 -10.73 30.55 -7.81
CA LEU A 757 -10.93 29.72 -6.62
C LEU A 757 -11.60 28.38 -6.98
N THR A 758 -12.56 28.38 -7.91
CA THR A 758 -13.17 27.15 -8.42
C THR A 758 -12.14 26.28 -9.16
N THR A 759 -11.26 26.89 -9.96
CA THR A 759 -10.14 26.18 -10.59
C THR A 759 -9.17 25.60 -9.55
N ALA A 760 -8.85 26.34 -8.49
CA ALA A 760 -8.02 25.85 -7.39
C ALA A 760 -8.65 24.67 -6.65
N ILE A 761 -9.97 24.70 -6.42
CA ILE A 761 -10.76 23.58 -5.88
C ILE A 761 -10.68 22.37 -6.81
N ALA A 762 -10.92 22.56 -8.11
CA ALA A 762 -10.88 21.48 -9.10
C ALA A 762 -9.50 20.82 -9.16
N ILE A 763 -8.42 21.62 -9.24
CA ILE A 763 -7.05 21.10 -9.23
C ILE A 763 -6.72 20.45 -7.89
N GLY A 764 -7.11 21.06 -6.77
CA GLY A 764 -6.90 20.48 -5.43
C GLY A 764 -7.60 19.13 -5.27
N ARG A 765 -8.81 18.99 -5.84
CA ARG A 765 -9.58 17.74 -5.85
C ARG A 765 -8.92 16.68 -6.75
N THR A 766 -8.56 17.01 -7.99
CA THR A 766 -7.94 16.03 -8.92
C THR A 766 -6.55 15.64 -8.46
N ALA A 767 -5.77 16.60 -7.95
CA ALA A 767 -4.47 16.38 -7.34
C ALA A 767 -4.56 15.91 -5.87
N GLY A 768 -5.75 15.51 -5.41
CA GLY A 768 -6.09 14.99 -4.08
C GLY A 768 -5.40 15.67 -2.89
N THR A 769 -5.25 16.97 -2.93
CA THR A 769 -4.72 17.75 -1.81
C THR A 769 -5.89 18.35 -1.04
N PRO A 770 -6.54 17.63 -0.09
CA PRO A 770 -7.73 18.11 0.63
C PRO A 770 -7.43 19.42 1.36
N ASP A 771 -6.18 19.59 1.77
CA ASP A 771 -5.67 20.80 2.40
C ASP A 771 -5.70 22.03 1.48
N LEU A 772 -5.28 21.89 0.21
CA LEU A 772 -5.30 22.99 -0.77
C LEU A 772 -6.71 23.23 -1.31
N TRP A 773 -7.49 22.17 -1.53
CA TRP A 773 -8.90 22.25 -1.85
C TRP A 773 -9.66 22.99 -0.76
N GLY A 774 -9.50 22.58 0.50
CA GLY A 774 -10.16 23.22 1.65
C GLY A 774 -9.82 24.70 1.77
N LEU A 775 -8.57 25.10 1.50
CA LEU A 775 -8.16 26.51 1.52
C LEU A 775 -8.86 27.33 0.42
N ALA A 776 -8.95 26.78 -0.79
CA ALA A 776 -9.66 27.43 -1.89
C ALA A 776 -11.18 27.51 -1.64
N ALA A 777 -11.77 26.45 -1.05
CA ALA A 777 -13.16 26.42 -0.64
C ALA A 777 -13.45 27.46 0.46
N LEU A 778 -12.57 27.57 1.47
CA LEU A 778 -12.66 28.59 2.53
C LEU A 778 -12.65 30.00 1.93
N ASN A 779 -11.71 30.31 1.04
CA ASN A 779 -11.61 31.62 0.40
C ASN A 779 -12.81 31.91 -0.52
N LEU A 780 -13.34 30.90 -1.21
CA LEU A 780 -14.56 31.03 -2.01
C LEU A 780 -15.79 31.27 -1.11
N GLY A 781 -15.84 30.63 0.06
CA GLY A 781 -16.86 30.87 1.07
C GLY A 781 -16.84 32.32 1.56
N VAL A 782 -15.65 32.89 1.81
CA VAL A 782 -15.50 34.32 2.17
C VAL A 782 -16.01 35.22 1.03
N VAL A 783 -15.76 34.85 -0.22
CA VAL A 783 -16.29 35.58 -1.39
C VAL A 783 -17.81 35.60 -1.40
N TYR A 784 -18.47 34.45 -1.20
CA TYR A 784 -19.93 34.38 -1.14
C TYR A 784 -20.51 35.07 0.09
N LEU A 785 -19.85 34.98 1.25
CA LEU A 785 -20.22 35.69 2.47
C LEU A 785 -20.27 37.21 2.22
N LYS A 786 -19.20 37.78 1.64
CA LYS A 786 -19.15 39.21 1.29
C LYS A 786 -20.17 39.61 0.22
N GLY A 787 -20.53 38.67 -0.65
CA GLY A 787 -21.58 38.81 -1.67
C GLY A 787 -23.01 38.59 -1.18
N GLY A 788 -23.21 38.23 0.09
CA GLY A 788 -24.52 37.99 0.70
C GLY A 788 -25.17 36.64 0.38
N ASP A 789 -24.48 35.73 -0.32
CA ASP A 789 -24.97 34.37 -0.56
C ASP A 789 -24.54 33.46 0.61
N PHE A 790 -25.30 33.58 1.69
CA PHE A 790 -25.00 32.91 2.95
C PHE A 790 -25.15 31.38 2.90
N ASP A 791 -26.00 30.87 2.01
CA ASP A 791 -26.20 29.42 1.88
C ASP A 791 -24.99 28.79 1.20
N ARG A 792 -24.49 29.38 0.11
CA ARG A 792 -23.23 28.94 -0.53
C ARG A 792 -22.02 29.11 0.38
N ALA A 793 -21.95 30.21 1.11
CA ALA A 793 -20.88 30.41 2.10
C ALA A 793 -20.87 29.29 3.15
N ARG A 794 -22.05 28.90 3.66
CA ARG A 794 -22.19 27.80 4.63
C ARG A 794 -21.72 26.46 4.07
N GLU A 795 -22.16 26.12 2.87
CA GLU A 795 -21.74 24.88 2.18
C GLU A 795 -20.22 24.79 2.09
N LEU A 796 -19.58 25.84 1.58
CA LEU A 796 -18.13 25.87 1.36
C LEU A 796 -17.33 25.89 2.65
N PHE A 797 -17.78 26.60 3.68
CA PHE A 797 -17.13 26.58 4.97
C PHE A 797 -17.24 25.19 5.64
N GLY A 798 -18.42 24.56 5.56
CA GLY A 798 -18.61 23.18 6.03
C GLY A 798 -17.73 22.16 5.29
N GLU A 799 -17.64 22.28 3.97
CA GLU A 799 -16.74 21.48 3.13
C GLU A 799 -15.27 21.68 3.54
N SER A 800 -14.83 22.94 3.70
CA SER A 800 -13.46 23.24 4.12
C SER A 800 -13.14 22.67 5.51
N LEU A 801 -14.08 22.78 6.47
CA LEU A 801 -13.92 22.21 7.81
C LEU A 801 -13.77 20.69 7.76
N ALA A 802 -14.60 20.01 6.97
CA ALA A 802 -14.52 18.55 6.79
C ALA A 802 -13.19 18.13 6.16
N LEU A 803 -12.69 18.87 5.16
CA LEU A 803 -11.41 18.61 4.51
C LEU A 803 -10.23 18.81 5.47
N PHE A 804 -10.23 19.90 6.25
CA PHE A 804 -9.19 20.14 7.25
C PHE A 804 -9.25 19.16 8.42
N ALA A 805 -10.44 18.65 8.77
CA ALA A 805 -10.60 17.56 9.73
C ALA A 805 -9.98 16.26 9.20
N ALA A 806 -10.25 15.91 7.94
CA ALA A 806 -9.65 14.75 7.28
C ALA A 806 -8.12 14.86 7.18
N ALA A 807 -7.61 16.08 6.93
CA ALA A 807 -6.17 16.37 6.90
C ALA A 807 -5.53 16.53 8.30
N LYS A 808 -6.30 16.41 9.39
CA LYS A 808 -5.86 16.65 10.79
C LYS A 808 -5.22 18.04 11.00
N ASN A 809 -5.58 19.02 10.18
CA ASN A 809 -5.01 20.37 10.21
C ASN A 809 -5.81 21.29 11.16
N SER A 810 -5.42 21.32 12.44
CA SER A 810 -6.15 22.05 13.47
C SER A 810 -6.14 23.57 13.28
N GLU A 811 -5.07 24.15 12.72
CA GLU A 811 -4.99 25.59 12.42
C GLU A 811 -6.01 25.97 11.34
N ARG A 812 -6.13 25.17 10.26
CA ARG A 812 -7.10 25.47 9.21
C ARG A 812 -8.54 25.20 9.62
N GLN A 813 -8.79 24.18 10.44
CA GLN A 813 -10.10 23.97 11.08
C GLN A 813 -10.51 25.20 11.91
N LEU A 814 -9.56 25.81 12.64
CA LEU A 814 -9.82 27.02 13.40
C LEU A 814 -10.35 28.16 12.52
N TYR A 815 -9.71 28.42 11.37
CA TYR A 815 -10.17 29.46 10.45
C TYR A 815 -11.53 29.15 9.81
N ALA A 816 -11.83 27.89 9.50
CA ALA A 816 -13.14 27.49 8.99
C ALA A 816 -14.25 27.70 10.05
N LEU A 817 -13.99 27.29 11.30
CA LEU A 817 -14.90 27.53 12.43
C LEU A 817 -15.13 29.01 12.69
N TYR A 818 -14.06 29.81 12.63
CA TYR A 818 -14.15 31.25 12.83
C TYR A 818 -15.02 31.92 11.76
N ASN A 819 -14.85 31.54 10.49
CA ASN A 819 -15.68 32.04 9.38
C ASN A 819 -17.15 31.55 9.45
N LEU A 820 -17.41 30.33 9.92
CA LEU A 820 -18.76 29.86 10.21
C LEU A 820 -19.41 30.70 11.33
N ALA A 821 -18.66 31.03 12.38
CA ALA A 821 -19.16 31.88 13.47
C ALA A 821 -19.51 33.29 12.97
N HIS A 822 -18.67 33.87 12.10
CA HIS A 822 -18.97 35.14 11.44
C HIS A 822 -20.23 35.08 10.58
N LEU A 823 -20.38 34.02 9.78
CA LEU A 823 -21.55 33.78 8.94
C LEU A 823 -22.84 33.71 9.77
N ASP A 824 -22.85 32.91 10.84
CA ASP A 824 -24.02 32.75 11.70
C ASP A 824 -24.38 34.06 12.40
N ARG A 825 -23.39 34.84 12.82
CA ARG A 825 -23.61 36.18 13.38
C ARG A 825 -24.24 37.13 12.36
N ASP A 826 -23.73 37.14 11.13
CA ASP A 826 -24.22 38.02 10.06
C ASP A 826 -25.65 37.62 9.60
N ARG A 827 -26.02 36.34 9.77
CA ARG A 827 -27.42 35.85 9.63
C ARG A 827 -28.31 36.12 10.86
N ALA A 828 -27.78 36.74 11.91
CA ALA A 828 -28.43 36.93 13.20
C ALA A 828 -28.81 35.63 13.94
N GLU A 829 -28.12 34.52 13.64
CA GLU A 829 -28.23 33.22 14.31
C GLU A 829 -27.34 33.18 15.57
N TYR A 830 -27.53 34.16 16.48
CA TYR A 830 -26.57 34.47 17.55
C TYR A 830 -26.28 33.33 18.54
N ASN A 831 -27.20 32.37 18.73
CA ASN A 831 -26.94 31.21 19.58
C ASN A 831 -25.88 30.29 18.97
N SER A 832 -26.05 29.95 17.68
CA SER A 832 -25.09 29.14 16.92
C SER A 832 -23.74 29.87 16.80
N ALA A 833 -23.76 31.17 16.51
CA ALA A 833 -22.55 31.99 16.46
C ALA A 833 -21.78 31.98 17.79
N ALA A 834 -22.47 32.10 18.93
CA ALA A 834 -21.86 32.04 20.25
C ALA A 834 -21.21 30.67 20.52
N GLU A 835 -21.88 29.55 20.19
CA GLU A 835 -21.32 28.21 20.33
C GLU A 835 -20.06 28.03 19.46
N LEU A 836 -20.11 28.45 18.19
CA LEU A 836 -18.97 28.36 17.28
C LEU A 836 -17.79 29.24 17.73
N TYR A 837 -18.04 30.47 18.21
CA TYR A 837 -16.98 31.33 18.75
C TYR A 837 -16.36 30.76 20.04
N ASP A 838 -17.14 30.09 20.88
CA ASP A 838 -16.62 29.43 22.10
C ASP A 838 -15.71 28.23 21.76
N VAL A 839 -16.13 27.39 20.81
CA VAL A 839 -15.31 26.31 20.26
C VAL A 839 -14.03 26.87 19.61
N THR A 840 -14.16 27.95 18.82
CA THR A 840 -13.03 28.62 18.18
C THR A 840 -12.04 29.17 19.20
N THR A 841 -12.53 29.81 20.27
CA THR A 841 -11.69 30.36 21.36
C THR A 841 -10.92 29.25 22.05
N SER A 842 -11.60 28.15 22.41
CA SER A 842 -10.99 26.99 23.06
C SER A 842 -9.92 26.31 22.19
N LEU A 843 -10.20 26.16 20.88
CA LEU A 843 -9.24 25.62 19.93
C LEU A 843 -8.04 26.56 19.76
N ALA A 844 -8.27 27.85 19.55
CA ALA A 844 -7.23 28.86 19.39
C ALA A 844 -6.29 28.90 20.60
N GLN A 845 -6.84 28.86 21.82
CA GLN A 845 -6.07 28.82 23.05
C GLN A 845 -5.19 27.56 23.11
N ARG A 846 -5.74 26.39 22.78
CA ARG A 846 -5.00 25.12 22.80
C ARG A 846 -3.85 25.06 21.80
N ILE A 847 -4.01 25.68 20.63
CA ILE A 847 -2.99 25.68 19.56
C ILE A 847 -2.17 26.98 19.49
N GLY A 848 -2.31 27.88 20.48
CA GLY A 848 -1.48 29.08 20.60
C GLY A 848 -1.82 30.25 19.65
N GLN A 849 -3.00 30.27 19.04
CA GLN A 849 -3.42 31.27 18.06
C GLN A 849 -4.05 32.51 18.73
N SER A 850 -3.22 33.32 19.37
CA SER A 850 -3.65 34.43 20.25
C SER A 850 -4.55 35.47 19.56
N GLU A 851 -4.35 35.79 18.28
CA GLU A 851 -5.16 36.80 17.58
C GLU A 851 -6.58 36.31 17.30
N VAL A 852 -6.70 35.08 16.81
CA VAL A 852 -7.99 34.43 16.59
C VAL A 852 -8.71 34.23 17.92
N GLU A 853 -7.98 33.90 18.99
CA GLU A 853 -8.54 33.80 20.34
C GLU A 853 -9.15 35.12 20.81
N ILE A 854 -8.44 36.24 20.63
CA ILE A 854 -8.93 37.59 21.00
C ILE A 854 -10.17 37.95 20.17
N GLY A 855 -10.09 37.77 18.84
CA GLY A 855 -11.20 38.03 17.93
C GLY A 855 -12.43 37.18 18.26
N ALA A 856 -12.27 35.87 18.41
CA ALA A 856 -13.35 34.94 18.77
C ALA A 856 -13.96 35.25 20.14
N THR A 857 -13.15 35.66 21.13
CA THR A 857 -13.65 36.11 22.43
C THR A 857 -14.57 37.33 22.28
N ALA A 858 -14.18 38.31 21.45
CA ALA A 858 -15.01 39.48 21.17
C ALA A 858 -16.25 39.14 20.31
N GLY A 859 -16.12 38.24 19.34
CA GLY A 859 -17.25 37.71 18.55
C GLY A 859 -18.30 37.00 19.40
N LEU A 860 -17.85 36.21 20.38
CA LEU A 860 -18.70 35.63 21.41
C LEU A 860 -19.40 36.73 22.23
N GLY A 861 -18.65 37.74 22.68
CA GLY A 861 -19.22 38.88 23.41
C GLY A 861 -20.29 39.64 22.62
N LEU A 862 -20.07 39.89 21.32
CA LEU A 862 -21.05 40.51 20.43
C LEU A 862 -22.32 39.66 20.28
N SER A 863 -22.15 38.35 20.13
CA SER A 863 -23.26 37.40 20.01
C SER A 863 -24.09 37.34 21.30
N LEU A 864 -23.42 37.33 22.47
CA LEU A 864 -24.07 37.40 23.78
C LEU A 864 -24.82 38.71 23.98
N LEU A 865 -24.24 39.83 23.57
CA LEU A 865 -24.89 41.15 23.65
C LEU A 865 -26.16 41.19 22.80
N ALA A 866 -26.11 40.64 21.58
CA ALA A 866 -27.27 40.55 20.69
C ALA A 866 -28.39 39.65 21.26
N GLN A 867 -28.06 38.67 22.10
CA GLN A 867 -29.01 37.87 22.88
C GLN A 867 -29.55 38.59 24.14
N GLY A 868 -29.11 39.81 24.43
CA GLY A 868 -29.47 40.56 25.64
C GLY A 868 -28.69 40.15 26.90
N LYS A 869 -27.61 39.36 26.77
CA LYS A 869 -26.77 38.92 27.89
C LYS A 869 -25.63 39.92 28.14
N THR A 870 -25.97 41.09 28.68
CA THR A 870 -25.04 42.22 28.85
C THR A 870 -23.87 41.93 29.80
N THR A 871 -24.10 41.28 30.94
CA THR A 871 -23.03 40.99 31.91
C THR A 871 -21.98 40.03 31.34
N PRO A 872 -22.35 38.86 30.77
CA PRO A 872 -21.39 38.01 30.08
C PRO A 872 -20.68 38.70 28.91
N ALA A 873 -21.36 39.56 28.15
CA ALA A 873 -20.74 40.31 27.05
C ALA A 873 -19.64 41.26 27.55
N ARG A 874 -19.86 41.92 28.70
CA ARG A 874 -18.86 42.77 29.35
C ARG A 874 -17.64 41.97 29.80
N GLU A 875 -17.83 40.81 30.41
CA GLU A 875 -16.72 39.94 30.82
C GLU A 875 -15.85 39.53 29.62
N LYS A 876 -16.49 39.22 28.49
CA LYS A 876 -15.76 38.92 27.23
C LYS A 876 -15.04 40.14 26.67
N PHE A 877 -15.64 41.33 26.75
CA PHE A 877 -14.96 42.57 26.37
C PHE A 877 -13.72 42.81 27.22
N GLU A 878 -13.82 42.72 28.54
CA GLU A 878 -12.71 42.95 29.46
C GLU A 878 -11.55 41.98 29.20
N ALA A 879 -11.86 40.69 28.98
CA ALA A 879 -10.87 39.68 28.65
C ALA A 879 -10.16 39.94 27.31
N ALA A 880 -10.91 40.34 26.27
CA ALA A 880 -10.35 40.67 24.97
C ALA A 880 -9.53 41.97 25.00
N ASP A 881 -10.04 43.01 25.66
CA ASP A 881 -9.40 44.33 25.75
C ASP A 881 -8.13 44.31 26.60
N GLU A 882 -8.08 43.50 27.67
CA GLU A 882 -6.85 43.30 28.46
C GLU A 882 -5.71 42.77 27.58
N ARG A 883 -6.00 41.77 26.74
CA ARG A 883 -5.03 41.21 25.80
C ARG A 883 -4.69 42.13 24.63
N MET A 884 -5.54 43.11 24.33
CA MET A 884 -5.25 44.17 23.36
C MET A 884 -4.24 45.20 23.88
N ARG A 885 -4.12 45.44 25.20
CA ARG A 885 -3.30 46.55 25.75
C ARG A 885 -1.83 46.52 25.36
N SER A 886 -1.27 45.33 25.13
CA SER A 886 0.12 45.15 24.69
C SER A 886 0.29 45.20 23.17
N ARG A 887 -0.80 45.30 22.40
CA ARG A 887 -0.82 45.23 20.93
C ARG A 887 -1.26 46.58 20.35
N ARG A 888 -0.36 47.26 19.65
CA ARG A 888 -0.66 48.56 19.03
C ARG A 888 -1.10 48.44 17.57
N ASP A 889 -0.64 47.40 16.87
CA ASP A 889 -0.86 47.23 15.44
C ASP A 889 -2.25 46.66 15.09
N TRP A 890 -2.62 46.75 13.81
CA TRP A 890 -3.87 46.18 13.30
C TRP A 890 -3.73 44.68 13.02
N PHE A 891 -4.75 43.89 13.36
CA PHE A 891 -4.87 42.47 12.98
C PHE A 891 -6.35 42.11 12.77
N GLN A 892 -6.62 41.05 12.00
CA GLN A 892 -7.99 40.57 11.75
C GLN A 892 -8.61 40.00 13.04
N GLY A 893 -9.79 40.49 13.41
CA GLY A 893 -10.47 40.21 14.68
C GLY A 893 -10.45 41.41 15.63
N ARG A 894 -9.55 42.39 15.43
CA ARG A 894 -9.54 43.63 16.20
C ARG A 894 -10.84 44.41 16.02
N GLU A 895 -11.39 44.42 14.82
CA GLU A 895 -12.67 45.07 14.52
C GLU A 895 -13.81 44.57 15.42
N LEU A 896 -13.77 43.30 15.83
CA LEU A 896 -14.75 42.74 16.76
C LEU A 896 -14.58 43.30 18.17
N VAL A 897 -13.33 43.39 18.64
CA VAL A 897 -13.01 43.93 19.98
C VAL A 897 -13.41 45.40 20.06
N GLU A 898 -13.05 46.18 19.03
CA GLU A 898 -13.37 47.60 18.96
C GLU A 898 -14.89 47.80 18.92
N THR A 899 -15.60 47.02 18.10
CA THR A 899 -17.07 47.06 18.03
C THR A 899 -17.70 46.71 19.37
N LEU A 900 -17.28 45.61 20.00
CA LEU A 900 -17.81 45.20 21.30
C LEU A 900 -17.57 46.27 22.36
N GLY A 901 -16.38 46.87 22.38
CA GLY A 901 -16.04 47.96 23.28
C GLY A 901 -16.92 49.20 23.09
N VAL A 902 -17.17 49.59 21.84
CA VAL A 902 -18.09 50.70 21.51
C VAL A 902 -19.49 50.42 22.05
N HIS A 903 -20.02 49.22 21.82
CA HIS A 903 -21.35 48.83 22.30
C HIS A 903 -21.43 48.76 23.83
N VAL A 904 -20.42 48.19 24.50
CA VAL A 904 -20.38 48.12 25.97
C VAL A 904 -20.30 49.52 26.57
N MET A 905 -19.42 50.40 26.07
CA MET A 905 -19.30 51.78 26.54
C MET A 905 -20.57 52.60 26.30
N ALA A 906 -21.20 52.45 25.14
CA ALA A 906 -22.49 53.10 24.86
C ALA A 906 -23.59 52.61 25.82
N SER A 907 -23.63 51.30 26.12
CA SER A 907 -24.58 50.73 27.09
C SER A 907 -24.36 51.21 28.53
N ASP A 908 -23.14 51.65 28.86
CA ASP A 908 -22.78 52.26 30.14
C ASP A 908 -23.09 53.76 30.23
N GLY A 909 -23.59 54.36 29.14
CA GLY A 909 -23.75 55.81 29.04
C GLY A 909 -22.42 56.57 28.86
N ARG A 910 -21.32 55.87 28.56
CA ARG A 910 -19.98 56.46 28.31
C ARG A 910 -19.81 56.79 26.83
N THR A 911 -20.75 57.54 26.26
CA THR A 911 -20.89 57.60 24.80
C THR A 911 -19.85 58.47 24.10
N GLU A 912 -19.28 59.48 24.77
CA GLU A 912 -18.11 60.23 24.25
C GLU A 912 -16.87 59.33 24.14
N GLU A 913 -16.65 58.45 25.13
CA GLU A 913 -15.55 57.48 25.09
C GLU A 913 -15.78 56.43 23.99
N ALA A 914 -17.03 55.99 23.80
CA ALA A 914 -17.41 55.08 22.73
C ALA A 914 -17.12 55.70 21.36
N LEU A 915 -17.50 56.97 21.13
CA LEU A 915 -17.23 57.68 19.88
C LEU A 915 -15.72 57.85 19.64
N SER A 916 -14.96 58.25 20.67
CA SER A 916 -13.50 58.40 20.56
C SER A 916 -12.80 57.06 20.25
N ARG A 917 -13.29 55.96 20.81
CA ARG A 917 -12.79 54.61 20.50
C ARG A 917 -13.10 54.23 19.07
N PHE A 918 -14.34 54.44 18.62
CA PHE A 918 -14.76 54.20 17.25
C PHE A 918 -13.91 54.98 16.24
N GLU A 919 -13.67 56.27 16.44
CA GLU A 919 -12.87 57.08 15.52
C GLU A 919 -11.42 56.61 15.40
N ARG A 920 -10.79 56.23 16.52
CA ARG A 920 -9.45 55.63 16.49
C ARG A 920 -9.44 54.30 15.72
N ALA A 921 -10.41 53.43 16.00
CA ALA A 921 -10.52 52.15 15.32
C ALA A 921 -10.78 52.31 13.82
N LEU A 922 -11.64 53.26 13.43
CA LEU A 922 -11.97 53.55 12.04
C LEU A 922 -10.75 54.07 11.28
N ALA A 923 -9.96 54.99 11.85
CA ALA A 923 -8.75 55.49 11.20
C ALA A 923 -7.72 54.38 10.94
N MET A 924 -7.62 53.40 11.84
CA MET A 924 -6.76 52.24 11.64
C MET A 924 -7.33 51.28 10.59
N ALA A 925 -8.65 51.05 10.61
CA ALA A 925 -9.33 50.20 9.64
C ALA A 925 -9.26 50.77 8.22
N GLU A 926 -9.42 52.09 8.05
CA GLU A 926 -9.30 52.78 6.76
C GLU A 926 -7.92 52.61 6.12
N ALA A 927 -6.87 52.55 6.94
CA ALA A 927 -5.51 52.29 6.48
C ALA A 927 -5.27 50.81 6.14
N ALA A 928 -6.07 49.89 6.67
CA ALA A 928 -5.86 48.45 6.54
C ALA A 928 -6.75 47.80 5.47
N ASP A 929 -8.07 48.03 5.50
CA ASP A 929 -9.04 47.40 4.59
C ASP A 929 -10.36 48.20 4.58
N LEU A 930 -10.76 48.67 3.39
CA LEU A 930 -12.01 49.39 3.15
C LEU A 930 -13.25 48.58 3.58
N TYR A 931 -13.26 47.27 3.37
CA TYR A 931 -14.36 46.40 3.80
C TYR A 931 -14.54 46.46 5.32
N ILE A 932 -13.43 46.40 6.05
CA ILE A 932 -13.45 46.46 7.52
C ILE A 932 -13.93 47.82 7.99
N ALA A 933 -13.48 48.92 7.37
CA ALA A 933 -13.92 50.27 7.75
C ALA A 933 -15.43 50.46 7.54
N ALA A 934 -15.97 49.96 6.42
CA ALA A 934 -17.40 49.95 6.14
C ALA A 934 -18.18 49.05 7.13
N TRP A 935 -17.65 47.86 7.43
CA TRP A 935 -18.22 46.94 8.40
C TRP A 935 -18.27 47.54 9.81
N LEU A 936 -17.17 48.14 10.27
CA LEU A 936 -17.08 48.79 11.57
C LEU A 936 -18.12 49.93 11.69
N THR A 937 -18.29 50.70 10.61
CA THR A 937 -19.29 51.76 10.52
C THR A 937 -20.69 51.20 10.68
N ALA A 938 -21.07 50.19 9.89
CA ALA A 938 -22.40 49.56 9.99
C ALA A 938 -22.65 48.93 11.37
N ALA A 939 -21.66 48.20 11.90
CA ALA A 939 -21.78 47.48 13.16
C ALA A 939 -21.88 48.40 14.38
N CYS A 940 -21.18 49.55 14.38
CA CYS A 940 -21.22 50.52 15.48
C CYS A 940 -22.37 51.53 15.36
N ALA A 941 -22.96 51.68 14.17
CA ALA A 941 -23.90 52.76 13.90
C ALA A 941 -25.06 52.81 14.90
N LYS A 942 -25.68 51.67 15.23
CA LYS A 942 -26.78 51.61 16.20
C LYS A 942 -26.39 52.14 17.59
N ALA A 943 -25.16 51.89 18.04
CA ALA A 943 -24.69 52.33 19.36
C ALA A 943 -24.33 53.82 19.41
N LEU A 944 -23.98 54.42 18.27
CA LEU A 944 -23.50 55.79 18.17
C LEU A 944 -24.53 56.77 17.61
N TYR A 945 -25.60 56.27 16.98
CA TYR A 945 -26.56 57.10 16.25
C TYR A 945 -27.20 58.18 17.13
N ASP A 946 -27.54 57.85 18.37
CA ASP A 946 -28.18 58.79 19.29
C ASP A 946 -27.25 59.95 19.72
N VAL A 947 -25.93 59.81 19.51
CA VAL A 947 -24.91 60.76 20.00
C VAL A 947 -24.21 61.51 18.87
N ALA A 948 -24.02 60.88 17.71
CA ALA A 948 -23.38 61.50 16.55
C ALA A 948 -24.07 61.16 15.22
N PRO A 949 -25.37 61.47 15.05
CA PRO A 949 -26.17 61.03 13.90
C PRO A 949 -25.62 61.54 12.57
N ASP A 950 -25.21 62.81 12.50
CA ASP A 950 -24.65 63.42 11.29
C ASP A 950 -23.33 62.75 10.87
N ARG A 951 -22.48 62.41 11.85
CA ARG A 951 -21.20 61.75 11.59
C ARG A 951 -21.40 60.33 11.07
N VAL A 952 -22.32 59.59 11.69
CA VAL A 952 -22.66 58.22 11.27
C VAL A 952 -23.28 58.22 9.86
N ARG A 953 -24.19 59.15 9.55
CA ARG A 953 -24.77 59.30 8.21
C ARG A 953 -23.70 59.62 7.16
N GLN A 954 -22.83 60.60 7.44
CA GLN A 954 -21.74 60.97 6.53
C GLN A 954 -20.83 59.78 6.19
N LEU A 955 -20.48 58.97 7.19
CA LEU A 955 -19.65 57.78 6.97
C LEU A 955 -20.41 56.72 6.16
N ALA A 956 -21.69 56.49 6.46
CA ALA A 956 -22.50 55.53 5.72
C ALA A 956 -22.66 55.91 4.24
N GLU A 957 -22.86 57.20 3.92
CA GLU A 957 -22.88 57.70 2.54
C GLU A 957 -21.54 57.45 1.82
N ASN A 958 -20.43 57.84 2.46
CA ASN A 958 -19.08 57.66 1.91
C ASN A 958 -18.77 56.19 1.64
N TYR A 959 -19.10 55.30 2.59
CA TYR A 959 -18.79 53.88 2.45
C TYR A 959 -19.72 53.14 1.51
N SER A 960 -21.02 53.46 1.49
CA SER A 960 -22.00 52.80 0.63
C SER A 960 -21.59 52.89 -0.85
N GLU A 961 -21.25 54.08 -1.34
CA GLU A 961 -20.82 54.23 -2.74
C GLU A 961 -19.55 53.43 -3.06
N ARG A 962 -18.56 53.46 -2.15
CA ARG A 962 -17.27 52.80 -2.35
C ARG A 962 -17.40 51.28 -2.33
N VAL A 963 -18.13 50.73 -1.36
CA VAL A 963 -18.30 49.27 -1.22
C VAL A 963 -19.23 48.69 -2.28
N LYS A 964 -20.21 49.47 -2.77
CA LYS A 964 -21.02 49.12 -3.94
C LYS A 964 -20.18 49.00 -5.21
N GLY A 965 -19.26 49.94 -5.45
CA GLY A 965 -18.31 49.87 -6.56
C GLY A 965 -17.37 48.67 -6.47
N MET A 966 -17.10 48.17 -5.27
CA MET A 966 -16.32 46.96 -5.02
C MET A 966 -17.16 45.68 -4.90
N GLY A 967 -18.47 45.70 -5.16
CA GLY A 967 -19.32 44.51 -5.13
C GLY A 967 -19.56 43.86 -3.76
N TYR A 968 -19.28 44.56 -2.65
CA TYR A 968 -19.65 44.10 -1.30
C TYR A 968 -21.14 44.37 -1.04
N THR A 969 -22.01 43.57 -1.65
CA THR A 969 -23.46 43.76 -1.68
C THR A 969 -24.10 43.76 -0.29
N GLU A 970 -23.68 42.86 0.60
CA GLU A 970 -24.29 42.72 1.92
C GLU A 970 -23.99 43.91 2.83
N ILE A 971 -22.73 44.35 2.90
CA ILE A 971 -22.38 45.52 3.69
C ILE A 971 -22.98 46.80 3.09
N ASN A 972 -23.06 46.89 1.76
CA ASN A 972 -23.76 48.01 1.11
C ASN A 972 -25.24 48.05 1.51
N ARG A 973 -25.92 46.90 1.53
CA ARG A 973 -27.31 46.79 1.98
C ARG A 973 -27.48 47.29 3.42
N GLN A 974 -26.58 46.91 4.33
CA GLN A 974 -26.63 47.36 5.73
C GLN A 974 -26.44 48.88 5.85
N LEU A 975 -25.54 49.47 5.06
CA LEU A 975 -25.34 50.92 5.02
C LEU A 975 -26.52 51.66 4.37
N GLU A 976 -27.10 51.14 3.28
CA GLU A 976 -28.30 51.72 2.64
C GLU A 976 -29.52 51.64 3.59
N GLU A 977 -29.70 50.54 4.32
CA GLU A 977 -30.74 50.42 5.36
C GLU A 977 -30.54 51.40 6.51
N LEU A 978 -29.30 51.69 6.87
CA LEU A 978 -28.99 52.72 7.84
C LEU A 978 -29.46 54.08 7.32
N LEU A 979 -29.04 54.46 6.11
CA LEU A 979 -29.40 55.74 5.47
C LEU A 979 -30.91 55.90 5.30
N ALA A 980 -31.64 54.81 5.05
CA ALA A 980 -33.10 54.84 4.94
C ALA A 980 -33.83 55.02 6.29
N ARG A 981 -33.18 54.69 7.42
CA ARG A 981 -33.73 54.88 8.78
C ARG A 981 -33.43 56.26 9.35
N THR A 982 -32.42 56.93 8.80
CA THR A 982 -32.07 58.32 9.15
C THR A 982 -32.92 59.31 8.37
#